data_AF-A0A2D9T4I9-F1
#
_entry.id   AF-A0A2D9T4I9-F1
#
_cell.length_a   1.000
_cell.length_b   1.000
_cell.length_c   1.000
_cell.angle_alpha   90.00
_cell.angle_beta   90.00
_cell.angle_gamma   90.00
#
_symmetry.space_group_name_H-M   'P 1'
#
loop_
_entity.id
_entity.type
_entity.pdbx_description
1 polymer ?
#
loop_
_entity_poly.entity_id
_entity_poly.type
_entity_poly.pdbx_seq_one_letter_code
_entity_poly.pdbx_strand_id
1 'polypeptide(L)'
;MIVLGALTALLGVGCGDDDDDGTPVDMNVAVDMPGSDMNVPMDDMNVPVVDMGDDVDMGTDPDMGTDPDLGMEDMFVPDTGIQDVRDATPATGLSLGVSGVWITDIRLDGDGAPVGFHVQGALGGPALYVDLVPADLDATADVGAEVSFTVTETAESAGILYVEAVEDFMVDSTGNDVSTLQEDVSAATDVVSAFENYESEYVTVTATLLEDFGFAGSGFMAAAIDTAGITSASLTDPDEFLFRTRNAVLDELPIYTGCVITVNAVVWRFANDTNNDVQFTSYDTSDITVDSCPEAPAVTGAMATAPNTIVIDFDRELDAASLAADPTTQFTFDNGLVAMSATLSSATQVTIVTTTDTTETTTYTVTVADTVTDLVGSGVDSAANTAMFDGFPVSLAIVGVDYPVITRSGRLVVTGNQFSGTTVTVSVGGVAQVATVDSNTQITISDLDDTTPLGVQNLTIDVDGMAATFGVTVIDLLINEIDPDQDMTDTMEFVEVSAGVDNVDLSGYTLVLWNGSGDTSYQAWDLAGVTDANGLLVVGVAAVGADVVVTPDSNLIQNGDDAASIHQVPVTDVPSGTAVTDAGLIDAVVYDSADAGLSMTLLGSATAAVDEASGALGSSLDSISRCDGIRLNIAAFQAVPVTPGLPNVCPAL
;
A
#
# COMPACT_ATOMS: atom_id res chain seq x y z
N MET A 1 4.76 30.07 -8.61
CA MET A 1 3.78 31.18 -8.61
C MET A 1 2.38 30.59 -8.78
N ILE A 2 1.67 30.38 -7.67
CA ILE A 2 0.22 30.15 -7.53
C ILE A 2 -0.03 30.29 -6.02
N VAL A 3 -0.49 31.48 -5.60
CA VAL A 3 -1.81 31.70 -4.96
C VAL A 3 -1.96 30.97 -3.62
N LEU A 4 -1.77 31.72 -2.54
CA LEU A 4 -2.07 31.34 -1.16
C LEU A 4 -3.52 31.77 -0.83
N GLY A 5 -4.35 30.85 -0.35
CA GLY A 5 -5.75 31.13 0.01
C GLY A 5 -6.00 30.93 1.51
N ALA A 6 -6.22 32.02 2.25
CA ALA A 6 -6.61 31.95 3.66
C ALA A 6 -8.14 32.06 3.80
N LEU A 7 -8.72 31.28 4.71
CA LEU A 7 -10.09 31.47 5.19
C LEU A 7 -10.11 31.32 6.72
N THR A 8 -10.81 32.22 7.39
CA THR A 8 -10.88 32.28 8.86
C THR A 8 -12.33 32.15 9.31
N ALA A 9 -12.60 31.24 10.24
CA ALA A 9 -13.86 31.13 10.96
C ALA A 9 -13.57 31.07 12.48
N LEU A 10 -14.53 31.50 13.29
CA LEU A 10 -14.36 31.77 14.72
C LEU A 10 -15.62 31.32 15.47
N LEU A 11 -15.48 31.07 16.78
CA LEU A 11 -16.51 30.67 17.75
C LEU A 11 -16.87 29.16 17.70
N GLY A 12 -17.09 28.49 18.83
CA GLY A 12 -16.94 28.95 20.21
C GLY A 12 -17.19 27.83 21.24
N VAL A 13 -16.58 27.93 22.41
CA VAL A 13 -16.73 26.96 23.52
C VAL A 13 -17.91 27.34 24.41
N GLY A 14 -18.66 26.35 24.91
CA GLY A 14 -19.69 26.54 25.94
C GLY A 14 -19.94 25.24 26.71
N CYS A 15 -19.55 25.20 27.98
CA CYS A 15 -19.86 24.12 28.91
C CYS A 15 -21.20 24.37 29.63
N GLY A 16 -21.77 23.32 30.25
CA GLY A 16 -22.97 23.44 31.07
C GLY A 16 -23.39 22.10 31.67
N ASP A 17 -22.84 21.78 32.85
CA ASP A 17 -23.33 20.73 33.74
C ASP A 17 -24.55 21.26 34.55
N ASP A 18 -25.42 20.37 35.06
CA ASP A 18 -26.11 20.47 36.38
C ASP A 18 -27.15 19.33 36.57
N ASP A 19 -26.72 18.29 37.30
CA ASP A 19 -27.39 17.49 38.35
C ASP A 19 -28.93 17.29 38.49
N ASP A 20 -29.31 16.00 38.50
CA ASP A 20 -29.97 15.26 39.61
C ASP A 20 -31.44 15.55 40.09
N ASP A 21 -32.41 14.83 39.53
CA ASP A 21 -33.45 14.06 40.28
C ASP A 21 -33.98 12.87 39.43
N GLY A 22 -34.73 11.86 39.90
CA GLY A 22 -35.15 11.42 41.24
C GLY A 22 -35.74 9.99 41.18
N THR A 23 -35.70 9.20 42.27
CA THR A 23 -35.93 7.73 42.24
C THR A 23 -37.35 7.27 42.71
N PRO A 24 -37.69 5.98 42.99
CA PRO A 24 -38.65 5.22 42.17
C PRO A 24 -39.87 4.64 42.97
N VAL A 25 -40.36 3.44 42.58
CA VAL A 25 -41.48 2.60 43.15
C VAL A 25 -42.91 3.01 42.73
N ASP A 26 -43.93 2.14 42.66
CA ASP A 26 -44.07 0.68 42.86
C ASP A 26 -45.28 0.16 42.05
N MET A 27 -45.41 -1.16 41.83
CA MET A 27 -46.66 -1.94 41.96
C MET A 27 -46.41 -3.44 41.70
N ASN A 28 -46.69 -4.27 42.70
CA ASN A 28 -46.27 -5.68 42.77
C ASN A 28 -47.46 -6.63 43.01
N VAL A 29 -47.54 -7.74 42.27
CA VAL A 29 -48.41 -8.91 42.57
C VAL A 29 -47.72 -10.22 42.16
N ALA A 30 -47.42 -11.09 43.15
CA ALA A 30 -46.99 -12.49 42.96
C ALA A 30 -48.23 -13.43 42.82
N VAL A 31 -48.19 -14.74 42.54
CA VAL A 31 -47.27 -15.89 42.82
C VAL A 31 -47.48 -16.93 41.67
N ASP A 32 -46.74 -18.04 41.43
CA ASP A 32 -45.79 -18.85 42.22
C ASP A 32 -44.81 -19.65 41.29
N MET A 33 -44.05 -20.61 41.84
CA MET A 33 -43.05 -21.50 41.17
C MET A 33 -43.58 -22.95 40.99
N PRO A 34 -42.82 -23.96 40.49
CA PRO A 34 -41.57 -24.04 39.69
C PRO A 34 -41.82 -24.65 38.28
N GLY A 35 -40.87 -25.10 37.42
CA GLY A 35 -39.38 -25.16 37.44
C GLY A 35 -38.82 -26.56 37.06
N SER A 36 -37.60 -26.61 36.47
CA SER A 36 -36.86 -27.78 35.89
C SER A 36 -37.53 -28.48 34.68
N ASP A 37 -36.93 -28.68 33.48
CA ASP A 37 -35.57 -29.05 33.00
C ASP A 37 -35.49 -30.54 32.52
N MET A 38 -34.65 -30.80 31.52
CA MET A 38 -34.29 -32.08 30.86
C MET A 38 -35.32 -32.82 29.96
N ASN A 39 -35.05 -32.80 28.64
CA ASN A 39 -34.55 -33.95 27.84
C ASN A 39 -34.96 -35.39 28.30
N VAL A 40 -35.62 -36.22 27.46
CA VAL A 40 -35.04 -37.24 26.51
C VAL A 40 -36.17 -37.73 25.50
N PRO A 41 -36.27 -38.94 24.87
CA PRO A 41 -36.67 -39.03 23.44
C PRO A 41 -37.94 -39.88 23.15
N MET A 42 -38.07 -40.33 21.89
CA MET A 42 -39.09 -41.25 21.34
C MET A 42 -39.37 -42.52 22.18
N ASP A 43 -40.63 -42.96 22.20
CA ASP A 43 -41.00 -44.36 21.90
C ASP A 43 -42.46 -44.48 21.40
N ASP A 44 -42.84 -45.67 20.92
CA ASP A 44 -44.07 -46.02 20.20
C ASP A 44 -45.36 -46.15 21.07
N MET A 45 -46.56 -46.13 20.45
CA MET A 45 -47.78 -46.90 20.84
C MET A 45 -49.10 -46.51 20.09
N ASN A 46 -49.22 -46.96 18.83
CA ASN A 46 -50.20 -47.95 18.34
C ASN A 46 -51.74 -47.91 18.66
N VAL A 47 -52.56 -48.24 17.63
CA VAL A 47 -54.00 -48.69 17.57
C VAL A 47 -55.15 -47.77 18.09
N PRO A 48 -56.44 -47.94 17.61
CA PRO A 48 -57.00 -49.04 16.79
C PRO A 48 -57.75 -48.66 15.48
N VAL A 49 -57.90 -49.67 14.62
CA VAL A 49 -58.76 -49.67 13.41
C VAL A 49 -60.15 -50.25 13.73
N VAL A 50 -61.21 -49.67 13.14
CA VAL A 50 -62.58 -50.22 13.06
C VAL A 50 -63.28 -49.70 11.78
N ASP A 51 -64.22 -50.36 11.10
CA ASP A 51 -64.37 -51.76 10.63
C ASP A 51 -65.64 -51.84 9.73
N MET A 52 -65.54 -52.44 8.53
CA MET A 52 -66.64 -52.79 7.56
C MET A 52 -67.65 -51.67 7.15
N GLY A 53 -68.33 -51.73 5.99
CA GLY A 53 -68.34 -52.68 4.87
C GLY A 53 -69.51 -52.35 3.90
N ASP A 54 -69.67 -53.14 2.82
CA ASP A 54 -70.87 -53.26 1.97
C ASP A 54 -71.28 -52.03 1.10
N ASP A 55 -71.72 -52.13 -0.18
CA ASP A 55 -71.76 -53.25 -1.14
C ASP A 55 -72.05 -52.76 -2.59
N VAL A 56 -71.73 -53.57 -3.63
CA VAL A 56 -72.35 -53.61 -4.99
C VAL A 56 -72.26 -52.33 -5.90
N ASP A 57 -72.07 -52.37 -7.23
CA ASP A 57 -72.12 -53.41 -8.27
C ASP A 57 -70.97 -53.25 -9.30
N MET A 58 -70.64 -54.31 -10.06
CA MET A 58 -69.82 -54.23 -11.28
C MET A 58 -70.52 -54.95 -12.45
N GLY A 59 -71.29 -54.18 -13.23
CA GLY A 59 -71.88 -54.65 -14.48
C GLY A 59 -70.84 -54.74 -15.61
N THR A 60 -70.59 -55.94 -16.12
CA THR A 60 -69.72 -56.17 -17.28
C THR A 60 -70.50 -56.04 -18.59
N ASP A 61 -70.10 -55.15 -19.48
CA ASP A 61 -70.56 -55.11 -20.89
C ASP A 61 -69.34 -55.20 -21.85
N PRO A 62 -69.21 -56.25 -22.69
CA PRO A 62 -67.99 -56.51 -23.46
C PRO A 62 -68.10 -56.09 -24.94
N ASP A 63 -68.24 -54.79 -25.22
CA ASP A 63 -68.10 -54.25 -26.58
C ASP A 63 -67.51 -52.83 -26.61
N MET A 64 -66.20 -52.74 -26.85
CA MET A 64 -65.63 -51.77 -27.80
C MET A 64 -64.40 -52.41 -28.46
N GLY A 65 -64.28 -52.22 -29.77
CA GLY A 65 -63.09 -52.62 -30.55
C GLY A 65 -61.96 -51.61 -30.44
N THR A 66 -60.85 -51.88 -31.14
CA THR A 66 -59.70 -50.97 -31.23
C THR A 66 -60.06 -49.71 -32.01
N ASP A 67 -60.23 -48.59 -31.31
CA ASP A 67 -60.22 -47.24 -31.86
C ASP A 67 -58.89 -46.56 -31.48
N PRO A 68 -58.05 -46.09 -32.43
CA PRO A 68 -56.71 -45.59 -32.11
C PRO A 68 -56.65 -44.09 -31.76
N ASP A 69 -57.77 -43.37 -31.75
CA ASP A 69 -57.82 -41.90 -31.78
C ASP A 69 -58.19 -41.25 -30.42
N LEU A 70 -57.60 -41.74 -29.32
CA LEU A 70 -57.68 -41.14 -27.98
C LEU A 70 -56.32 -41.22 -27.28
N GLY A 71 -55.41 -40.34 -27.66
CA GLY A 71 -54.04 -40.26 -27.13
C GLY A 71 -53.75 -38.93 -26.43
N MET A 72 -53.69 -38.98 -25.09
CA MET A 72 -53.31 -37.89 -24.17
C MET A 72 -54.30 -36.71 -24.09
N GLU A 73 -54.18 -35.96 -23.00
CA GLU A 73 -55.08 -34.84 -22.67
C GLU A 73 -54.59 -33.57 -23.39
N ASP A 74 -55.50 -32.94 -24.14
CA ASP A 74 -55.29 -31.69 -24.86
C ASP A 74 -55.13 -30.55 -23.83
N MET A 75 -53.89 -30.34 -23.37
CA MET A 75 -53.56 -29.29 -22.40
C MET A 75 -53.75 -27.95 -23.09
N PHE A 76 -54.77 -27.20 -22.66
CA PHE A 76 -55.16 -25.93 -23.24
C PHE A 76 -54.04 -24.87 -23.11
N VAL A 77 -53.15 -24.84 -24.10
CA VAL A 77 -52.28 -23.70 -24.37
C VAL A 77 -53.19 -22.55 -24.83
N PRO A 78 -53.16 -21.38 -24.17
CA PRO A 78 -53.88 -20.22 -24.66
C PRO A 78 -53.40 -19.88 -26.08
N ASP A 79 -54.33 -19.68 -27.01
CA ASP A 79 -53.99 -19.17 -28.34
C ASP A 79 -53.61 -17.68 -28.22
N THR A 80 -52.32 -17.43 -28.02
CA THR A 80 -51.75 -16.09 -27.80
C THR A 80 -51.46 -15.35 -29.10
N GLY A 81 -51.63 -15.98 -30.26
CA GLY A 81 -51.26 -15.44 -31.56
C GLY A 81 -49.75 -15.45 -31.89
N ILE A 82 -48.86 -15.86 -30.96
CA ILE A 82 -47.42 -15.96 -31.26
C ILE A 82 -47.16 -16.92 -32.43
N GLN A 83 -47.77 -18.10 -32.45
CA GLN A 83 -47.53 -19.07 -33.54
C GLN A 83 -48.04 -18.55 -34.89
N ASP A 84 -49.14 -17.80 -34.92
CA ASP A 84 -49.64 -17.12 -36.14
C ASP A 84 -48.62 -16.10 -36.68
N VAL A 85 -47.81 -15.47 -35.81
CA VAL A 85 -46.69 -14.60 -36.22
C VAL A 85 -45.49 -15.40 -36.71
N ARG A 86 -45.16 -16.54 -36.08
CA ARG A 86 -44.03 -17.40 -36.48
C ARG A 86 -44.27 -18.17 -37.78
N ASP A 87 -45.52 -18.56 -38.05
CA ASP A 87 -45.94 -19.20 -39.31
C ASP A 87 -46.08 -18.19 -40.48
N ALA A 88 -46.10 -16.88 -40.20
CA ALA A 88 -46.27 -15.85 -41.21
C ALA A 88 -44.97 -15.58 -41.99
N THR A 89 -45.10 -15.44 -43.32
CA THR A 89 -43.96 -15.01 -44.15
C THR A 89 -43.59 -13.55 -43.85
N PRO A 90 -42.31 -13.23 -43.53
CA PRO A 90 -41.85 -11.88 -43.21
C PRO A 90 -42.31 -10.81 -44.21
N ALA A 91 -43.00 -9.78 -43.72
CA ALA A 91 -43.65 -8.78 -44.56
C ALA A 91 -44.01 -7.47 -43.82
N THR A 92 -44.23 -6.42 -44.62
CA THR A 92 -44.89 -5.16 -44.24
C THR A 92 -46.42 -5.27 -44.39
N GLY A 93 -47.15 -4.60 -43.49
CA GLY A 93 -48.61 -4.50 -43.57
C GLY A 93 -49.34 -5.76 -43.11
N LEU A 94 -48.75 -6.45 -42.12
CA LEU A 94 -49.38 -7.53 -41.37
C LEU A 94 -50.49 -6.99 -40.45
N SER A 95 -51.25 -7.90 -39.85
CA SER A 95 -52.38 -7.60 -38.96
C SER A 95 -52.61 -8.80 -38.04
N LEU A 96 -51.55 -9.25 -37.36
CA LEU A 96 -51.55 -10.45 -36.53
C LEU A 96 -51.62 -10.05 -35.06
N GLY A 97 -52.70 -10.40 -34.38
CA GLY A 97 -52.93 -10.00 -32.99
C GLY A 97 -52.22 -10.95 -32.01
N VAL A 98 -51.45 -10.40 -31.10
CA VAL A 98 -50.80 -11.11 -29.99
C VAL A 98 -51.42 -10.63 -28.67
N SER A 99 -51.78 -11.55 -27.77
CA SER A 99 -52.35 -11.17 -26.46
C SER A 99 -52.20 -12.25 -25.40
N GLY A 100 -52.10 -11.83 -24.12
CA GLY A 100 -51.88 -12.74 -23.00
C GLY A 100 -50.47 -13.33 -23.00
N VAL A 101 -49.46 -12.51 -23.30
CA VAL A 101 -48.05 -12.89 -23.33
C VAL A 101 -47.28 -12.02 -22.34
N TRP A 102 -46.25 -12.56 -21.69
CA TRP A 102 -45.43 -11.84 -20.73
C TRP A 102 -44.09 -11.44 -21.33
N ILE A 103 -43.63 -10.22 -21.05
CA ILE A 103 -42.24 -9.82 -21.28
C ILE A 103 -41.35 -10.65 -20.34
N THR A 104 -40.56 -11.55 -20.90
CA THR A 104 -39.68 -12.46 -20.14
C THR A 104 -38.28 -11.90 -19.94
N ASP A 105 -37.80 -11.09 -20.88
CA ASP A 105 -36.45 -10.51 -20.89
C ASP A 105 -36.43 -9.19 -21.68
N ILE A 106 -35.54 -8.28 -21.30
CA ILE A 106 -35.26 -7.03 -22.03
C ILE A 106 -33.84 -7.10 -22.58
N ARG A 107 -33.75 -7.21 -23.91
CA ARG A 107 -32.49 -7.28 -24.62
C ARG A 107 -31.74 -5.95 -24.52
N LEU A 108 -30.56 -5.99 -23.91
CA LEU A 108 -29.66 -4.85 -23.80
C LEU A 108 -28.59 -4.87 -24.89
N ASP A 109 -27.99 -3.71 -25.16
CA ASP A 109 -26.73 -3.59 -25.90
C ASP A 109 -25.50 -3.70 -24.99
N GLY A 110 -24.31 -3.55 -25.57
CA GLY A 110 -23.03 -3.68 -24.86
C GLY A 110 -22.69 -2.53 -23.91
N ASP A 111 -23.36 -1.38 -24.04
CA ASP A 111 -23.27 -0.26 -23.09
C ASP A 111 -24.40 -0.34 -22.03
N GLY A 112 -25.30 -1.32 -22.15
CA GLY A 112 -26.40 -1.58 -21.23
C GLY A 112 -27.70 -0.83 -21.53
N ALA A 113 -27.86 -0.26 -22.73
CA ALA A 113 -29.12 0.36 -23.15
C ALA A 113 -30.10 -0.69 -23.69
N PRO A 114 -31.42 -0.60 -23.39
CA PRO A 114 -32.41 -1.52 -23.96
C PRO A 114 -32.58 -1.27 -25.46
N VAL A 115 -32.64 -2.35 -26.25
CA VAL A 115 -32.82 -2.32 -27.70
C VAL A 115 -34.03 -3.12 -28.19
N GLY A 116 -34.51 -4.09 -27.39
CA GLY A 116 -35.68 -4.90 -27.69
C GLY A 116 -36.14 -5.70 -26.49
N PHE A 117 -37.12 -6.57 -26.66
CA PHE A 117 -37.63 -7.45 -25.60
C PHE A 117 -38.17 -8.77 -26.15
N HIS A 118 -38.20 -9.79 -25.29
CA HIS A 118 -38.73 -11.11 -25.60
C HIS A 118 -40.09 -11.29 -24.92
N VAL A 119 -41.05 -11.93 -25.61
CA VAL A 119 -42.36 -12.28 -25.05
C VAL A 119 -42.67 -13.76 -25.19
N GLN A 120 -43.35 -14.32 -24.19
CA GLN A 120 -43.71 -15.74 -24.15
C GLN A 120 -45.12 -15.94 -23.57
N GLY A 121 -45.87 -16.90 -24.11
CA GLY A 121 -47.28 -17.13 -23.76
C GLY A 121 -47.56 -18.32 -22.82
N ALA A 122 -46.62 -19.27 -22.71
CA ALA A 122 -46.75 -20.45 -21.86
C ALA A 122 -45.37 -21.02 -21.47
N LEU A 123 -45.35 -22.02 -20.60
CA LEU A 123 -44.17 -22.84 -20.30
C LEU A 123 -43.75 -23.64 -21.56
N GLY A 124 -42.48 -23.56 -21.96
CA GLY A 124 -42.01 -24.17 -23.21
C GLY A 124 -42.59 -23.49 -24.46
N GLY A 125 -42.69 -22.15 -24.41
CA GLY A 125 -43.05 -21.31 -25.54
C GLY A 125 -44.48 -21.48 -26.10
N PRO A 126 -44.68 -21.14 -27.39
CA PRO A 126 -43.72 -20.45 -28.26
C PRO A 126 -43.43 -19.03 -27.76
N ALA A 127 -42.27 -18.50 -28.12
CA ALA A 127 -41.81 -17.15 -27.79
C ALA A 127 -41.55 -16.29 -29.04
N LEU A 128 -41.28 -15.00 -28.85
CA LEU A 128 -41.11 -14.02 -29.93
C LEU A 128 -40.20 -12.85 -29.50
N TYR A 129 -39.29 -12.42 -30.38
CA TYR A 129 -38.49 -11.21 -30.18
C TYR A 129 -39.11 -9.98 -30.86
N VAL A 130 -39.11 -8.85 -30.15
CA VAL A 130 -39.57 -7.54 -30.63
C VAL A 130 -38.40 -6.56 -30.62
N ASP A 131 -38.01 -6.06 -31.79
CA ASP A 131 -36.86 -5.15 -32.00
C ASP A 131 -37.24 -3.68 -31.76
N LEU A 132 -37.93 -3.43 -30.64
CA LEU A 132 -38.45 -2.13 -30.23
C LEU A 132 -38.14 -1.90 -28.75
N VAL A 133 -37.68 -0.70 -28.39
CA VAL A 133 -37.46 -0.34 -26.98
C VAL A 133 -38.80 -0.34 -26.25
N PRO A 134 -39.00 -1.18 -25.21
CA PRO A 134 -40.34 -1.36 -24.61
C PRO A 134 -40.85 -0.07 -23.96
N ALA A 135 -39.96 0.71 -23.35
CA ALA A 135 -40.28 2.00 -22.73
C ALA A 135 -40.72 3.11 -23.73
N ASP A 136 -40.44 2.96 -25.03
CA ASP A 136 -40.95 3.86 -26.09
C ASP A 136 -42.37 3.47 -26.53
N LEU A 137 -42.84 2.24 -26.20
CA LEU A 137 -44.20 1.77 -26.42
C LEU A 137 -45.10 2.10 -25.21
N ASP A 138 -44.69 1.66 -24.00
CA ASP A 138 -45.28 2.08 -22.73
C ASP A 138 -44.22 2.11 -21.62
N ALA A 139 -44.22 3.14 -20.78
CA ALA A 139 -43.24 3.30 -19.69
C ALA A 139 -43.42 2.32 -18.51
N THR A 140 -44.37 1.38 -18.61
CA THR A 140 -44.58 0.25 -17.68
C THR A 140 -44.38 -1.12 -18.33
N ALA A 141 -43.95 -1.16 -19.59
CA ALA A 141 -43.49 -2.39 -20.25
C ALA A 141 -42.08 -2.75 -19.72
N ASP A 142 -42.07 -3.59 -18.70
CA ASP A 142 -40.88 -4.10 -17.99
C ASP A 142 -40.98 -5.64 -17.86
N VAL A 143 -39.95 -6.32 -17.37
CA VAL A 143 -40.00 -7.79 -17.18
C VAL A 143 -41.16 -8.17 -16.25
N GLY A 144 -41.93 -9.19 -16.64
CA GLY A 144 -43.17 -9.58 -15.98
C GLY A 144 -44.39 -8.71 -16.31
N ALA A 145 -44.30 -7.77 -17.26
CA ALA A 145 -45.49 -7.15 -17.85
C ALA A 145 -46.23 -8.14 -18.76
N GLU A 146 -47.53 -8.32 -18.53
CA GLU A 146 -48.45 -8.99 -19.46
C GLU A 146 -48.89 -7.96 -20.50
N VAL A 147 -48.79 -8.30 -21.79
CA VAL A 147 -49.00 -7.36 -22.89
C VAL A 147 -49.89 -7.94 -24.00
N SER A 148 -50.48 -7.03 -24.77
CA SER A 148 -51.18 -7.32 -26.01
C SER A 148 -50.90 -6.25 -27.07
N PHE A 149 -50.80 -6.65 -28.34
CA PHE A 149 -50.45 -5.79 -29.47
C PHE A 149 -50.82 -6.42 -30.82
N THR A 150 -50.82 -5.64 -31.90
CA THR A 150 -50.94 -6.15 -33.28
C THR A 150 -49.62 -6.01 -34.02
N VAL A 151 -49.06 -7.12 -34.52
CA VAL A 151 -47.86 -7.14 -35.36
C VAL A 151 -48.20 -6.65 -36.77
N THR A 152 -47.43 -5.66 -37.24
CA THR A 152 -47.66 -4.95 -38.53
C THR A 152 -46.47 -5.06 -39.49
N GLU A 153 -45.26 -5.29 -39.00
CA GLU A 153 -44.05 -5.52 -39.80
C GLU A 153 -43.15 -6.58 -39.14
N THR A 154 -42.74 -7.58 -39.91
CA THR A 154 -41.73 -8.57 -39.49
C THR A 154 -40.64 -8.74 -40.55
N ALA A 155 -39.42 -8.98 -40.07
CA ALA A 155 -38.24 -9.28 -40.88
C ALA A 155 -37.61 -10.60 -40.43
N GLU A 156 -36.77 -11.17 -41.29
CA GLU A 156 -35.96 -12.35 -41.00
C GLU A 156 -34.50 -12.04 -41.34
N SER A 157 -33.59 -12.37 -40.42
CA SER A 157 -32.15 -12.18 -40.60
C SER A 157 -31.39 -13.33 -39.95
N ALA A 158 -30.48 -13.97 -40.68
CA ALA A 158 -29.80 -15.20 -40.25
C ALA A 158 -30.78 -16.32 -39.79
N GLY A 159 -31.96 -16.39 -40.38
CA GLY A 159 -33.03 -17.32 -40.01
C GLY A 159 -33.77 -16.97 -38.71
N ILE A 160 -33.40 -15.88 -38.02
CA ILE A 160 -34.12 -15.41 -36.82
C ILE A 160 -35.28 -14.52 -37.24
N LEU A 161 -36.43 -14.64 -36.57
CA LEU A 161 -37.60 -13.78 -36.78
C LEU A 161 -37.58 -12.54 -35.87
N TYR A 162 -37.89 -11.37 -36.46
CA TYR A 162 -37.92 -10.08 -35.79
C TYR A 162 -39.26 -9.39 -36.00
N VAL A 163 -39.91 -8.92 -34.93
CA VAL A 163 -40.99 -7.93 -35.04
C VAL A 163 -40.39 -6.53 -35.09
N GLU A 164 -40.49 -5.85 -36.23
CA GLU A 164 -39.97 -4.49 -36.45
C GLU A 164 -41.02 -3.40 -36.19
N ALA A 165 -42.32 -3.71 -36.24
CA ALA A 165 -43.38 -2.75 -35.93
C ALA A 165 -44.66 -3.38 -35.36
N VAL A 166 -45.20 -2.75 -34.31
CA VAL A 166 -46.50 -3.08 -33.69
C VAL A 166 -47.44 -1.87 -33.65
N GLU A 167 -48.74 -2.12 -33.65
CA GLU A 167 -49.79 -1.14 -33.32
C GLU A 167 -50.70 -1.64 -32.19
N ASP A 168 -51.50 -0.74 -31.60
CA ASP A 168 -52.42 -1.01 -30.48
C ASP A 168 -51.77 -1.75 -29.27
N PHE A 169 -50.49 -1.46 -28.98
CA PHE A 169 -49.75 -2.01 -27.84
C PHE A 169 -50.36 -1.55 -26.49
N MET A 170 -50.57 -2.50 -25.58
CA MET A 170 -51.14 -2.31 -24.26
C MET A 170 -50.41 -3.17 -23.22
N VAL A 171 -50.26 -2.64 -22.01
CA VAL A 171 -49.85 -3.39 -20.82
C VAL A 171 -51.11 -3.76 -20.04
N ASP A 172 -51.43 -5.04 -19.99
CA ASP A 172 -52.62 -5.59 -19.34
C ASP A 172 -52.41 -5.82 -17.84
N SER A 173 -51.20 -6.23 -17.43
CA SER A 173 -50.78 -6.32 -16.03
C SER A 173 -49.25 -6.20 -15.87
N THR A 174 -48.73 -5.99 -14.66
CA THR A 174 -47.31 -5.65 -14.40
C THR A 174 -46.75 -6.41 -13.19
N GLY A 175 -45.51 -6.87 -13.28
CA GLY A 175 -44.80 -7.51 -12.16
C GLY A 175 -45.27 -8.94 -11.86
N ASN A 176 -45.62 -9.69 -12.90
CA ASN A 176 -45.93 -11.11 -12.83
C ASN A 176 -44.66 -11.96 -12.71
N ASP A 177 -44.79 -13.17 -12.18
CA ASP A 177 -43.67 -14.08 -11.95
C ASP A 177 -43.38 -14.94 -13.19
N VAL A 178 -42.42 -14.47 -14.01
CA VAL A 178 -42.00 -15.13 -15.26
C VAL A 178 -41.20 -16.42 -15.04
N SER A 179 -40.77 -16.75 -13.81
CA SER A 179 -40.13 -18.04 -13.53
C SER A 179 -41.08 -19.21 -13.81
N THR A 180 -42.39 -18.97 -13.77
CA THR A 180 -43.42 -19.94 -14.12
C THR A 180 -43.49 -20.32 -15.61
N LEU A 181 -42.73 -19.61 -16.47
CA LEU A 181 -42.63 -19.86 -17.91
C LEU A 181 -41.31 -20.57 -18.30
N GLN A 182 -40.35 -20.72 -17.38
CA GLN A 182 -39.03 -21.31 -17.63
C GLN A 182 -39.10 -22.83 -17.81
N GLU A 183 -38.66 -23.34 -18.96
CA GLU A 183 -38.32 -24.76 -19.11
C GLU A 183 -36.87 -25.03 -18.68
N ASP A 184 -36.63 -26.13 -17.97
CA ASP A 184 -35.28 -26.63 -17.66
C ASP A 184 -34.74 -27.44 -18.84
N VAL A 185 -33.92 -26.80 -19.67
CA VAL A 185 -33.34 -27.42 -20.88
C VAL A 185 -31.99 -28.10 -20.61
N SER A 186 -31.54 -28.20 -19.35
CA SER A 186 -30.22 -28.76 -18.98
C SER A 186 -30.02 -30.20 -19.45
N ALA A 187 -31.10 -30.97 -19.58
CA ALA A 187 -31.12 -32.35 -20.05
C ALA A 187 -31.66 -32.53 -21.49
N ALA A 188 -32.06 -31.45 -22.17
CA ALA A 188 -32.58 -31.50 -23.53
C ALA A 188 -31.47 -31.86 -24.54
N THR A 189 -31.78 -32.76 -25.48
CA THR A 189 -30.79 -33.32 -26.43
C THR A 189 -30.85 -32.67 -27.82
N ASP A 190 -31.83 -31.80 -28.04
CA ASP A 190 -32.28 -31.37 -29.35
C ASP A 190 -32.35 -29.85 -29.52
N VAL A 191 -32.04 -29.03 -28.50
CA VAL A 191 -32.01 -27.55 -28.56
C VAL A 191 -31.30 -27.00 -29.80
N VAL A 192 -30.20 -27.64 -30.24
CA VAL A 192 -29.48 -27.27 -31.47
C VAL A 192 -30.13 -27.82 -32.75
N SER A 193 -30.70 -29.04 -32.72
CA SER A 193 -31.27 -29.71 -33.91
C SER A 193 -32.73 -29.41 -34.18
N ALA A 194 -33.42 -28.80 -33.21
CA ALA A 194 -34.80 -28.34 -33.23
C ALA A 194 -34.90 -26.89 -32.70
N PHE A 195 -33.86 -26.07 -32.94
CA PHE A 195 -33.76 -24.67 -32.48
C PHE A 195 -35.03 -23.84 -32.75
N GLU A 196 -35.70 -24.07 -33.88
CA GLU A 196 -36.93 -23.35 -34.23
C GLU A 196 -38.08 -23.57 -33.23
N ASN A 197 -38.03 -24.58 -32.36
CA ASN A 197 -38.93 -24.66 -31.22
C ASN A 197 -38.56 -23.59 -30.19
N TYR A 198 -37.32 -23.64 -29.71
CA TYR A 198 -36.78 -22.88 -28.58
C TYR A 198 -36.45 -21.39 -28.85
N GLU A 199 -36.46 -20.93 -30.10
CA GLU A 199 -36.11 -19.54 -30.46
C GLU A 199 -36.86 -18.50 -29.60
N SER A 200 -36.10 -17.57 -28.99
CA SER A 200 -36.60 -16.51 -28.09
C SER A 200 -37.20 -16.99 -26.76
N GLU A 201 -37.21 -18.30 -26.47
CA GLU A 201 -37.75 -18.81 -25.21
C GLU A 201 -36.86 -18.46 -24.01
N TYR A 202 -37.53 -18.16 -22.89
CA TYR A 202 -36.91 -17.96 -21.59
C TYR A 202 -36.85 -19.30 -20.85
N VAL A 203 -35.63 -19.73 -20.53
CA VAL A 203 -35.32 -21.08 -20.04
C VAL A 203 -34.34 -21.01 -18.87
N THR A 204 -34.23 -22.10 -18.13
CA THR A 204 -33.13 -22.34 -17.18
C THR A 204 -32.21 -23.39 -17.76
N VAL A 205 -30.89 -23.18 -17.65
CA VAL A 205 -29.88 -24.15 -18.08
C VAL A 205 -28.74 -24.25 -17.06
N THR A 206 -28.49 -25.47 -16.56
CA THR A 206 -27.28 -25.84 -15.83
C THR A 206 -26.23 -26.37 -16.80
N ALA A 207 -25.07 -25.74 -16.83
CA ALA A 207 -24.01 -26.00 -17.80
C ALA A 207 -22.62 -25.90 -17.18
N THR A 208 -21.64 -26.59 -17.77
CA THR A 208 -20.21 -26.50 -17.42
C THR A 208 -19.49 -25.65 -18.46
N LEU A 209 -18.82 -24.59 -18.03
CA LEU A 209 -17.95 -23.79 -18.89
C LEU A 209 -16.75 -24.63 -19.37
N LEU A 210 -16.44 -24.61 -20.67
CA LEU A 210 -15.36 -25.42 -21.26
C LEU A 210 -14.06 -24.64 -21.46
N GLU A 211 -14.14 -23.31 -21.44
CA GLU A 211 -13.07 -22.37 -21.77
C GLU A 211 -13.30 -21.01 -21.11
N ASP A 212 -12.29 -20.14 -21.19
CA ASP A 212 -12.38 -18.76 -20.71
C ASP A 212 -13.12 -17.88 -21.72
N PHE A 213 -13.91 -16.92 -21.22
CA PHE A 213 -14.79 -16.09 -22.04
C PHE A 213 -14.04 -15.32 -23.16
N GLY A 214 -14.42 -15.60 -24.41
CA GLY A 214 -13.98 -14.93 -25.61
C GLY A 214 -14.86 -13.75 -26.03
N PHE A 215 -14.43 -12.99 -27.04
CA PHE A 215 -15.17 -11.83 -27.58
C PHE A 215 -16.44 -12.26 -28.34
N ALA A 216 -17.61 -11.78 -27.92
CA ALA A 216 -18.92 -12.13 -28.49
C ALA A 216 -19.75 -10.91 -28.94
N GLY A 217 -19.05 -9.85 -29.36
CA GLY A 217 -19.61 -8.57 -29.78
C GLY A 217 -19.11 -7.40 -28.95
N SER A 218 -19.46 -6.16 -29.33
CA SER A 218 -19.11 -4.98 -28.54
C SER A 218 -19.83 -5.04 -27.18
N GLY A 219 -19.07 -5.07 -26.08
CA GLY A 219 -19.60 -5.17 -24.71
C GLY A 219 -20.13 -6.55 -24.30
N PHE A 220 -19.90 -7.58 -25.11
CA PHE A 220 -20.32 -8.95 -24.84
C PHE A 220 -19.18 -9.95 -24.95
N MET A 221 -19.22 -10.97 -24.09
CA MET A 221 -18.31 -12.11 -24.11
C MET A 221 -19.10 -13.43 -23.99
N ALA A 222 -18.54 -14.52 -24.50
CA ALA A 222 -19.16 -15.85 -24.48
C ALA A 222 -18.11 -16.95 -24.30
N ALA A 223 -18.54 -18.11 -23.82
CA ALA A 223 -17.72 -19.31 -23.67
C ALA A 223 -18.53 -20.56 -24.08
N ALA A 224 -17.85 -21.53 -24.68
CA ALA A 224 -18.43 -22.85 -24.94
C ALA A 224 -18.85 -23.59 -23.66
N ILE A 225 -19.96 -24.32 -23.75
CA ILE A 225 -20.55 -25.06 -22.64
C ILE A 225 -20.92 -26.52 -22.99
N ASP A 226 -20.79 -27.40 -22.01
CA ASP A 226 -21.43 -28.73 -21.99
C ASP A 226 -22.63 -28.70 -21.02
N THR A 227 -23.80 -29.23 -21.42
CA THR A 227 -24.94 -29.53 -20.54
C THR A 227 -25.06 -31.04 -20.33
N ALA A 228 -26.06 -31.50 -19.56
CA ALA A 228 -26.32 -32.93 -19.39
C ALA A 228 -26.93 -33.60 -20.63
N GLY A 229 -27.59 -32.82 -21.51
CA GLY A 229 -28.21 -33.28 -22.74
C GLY A 229 -27.37 -33.07 -24.02
N ILE A 230 -26.64 -31.96 -24.11
CA ILE A 230 -25.82 -31.57 -25.27
C ILE A 230 -24.39 -31.33 -24.81
N THR A 231 -23.43 -31.89 -25.54
CA THR A 231 -21.99 -31.62 -25.33
C THR A 231 -21.34 -31.16 -26.62
N SER A 232 -20.27 -30.39 -26.52
CA SER A 232 -19.34 -30.04 -27.59
C SER A 232 -18.98 -31.23 -28.50
N ALA A 233 -18.79 -32.42 -27.92
CA ALA A 233 -18.50 -33.67 -28.66
C ALA A 233 -19.69 -34.25 -29.46
N SER A 234 -20.88 -33.65 -29.37
CA SER A 234 -22.10 -34.02 -30.09
C SER A 234 -22.51 -33.03 -31.19
N LEU A 235 -21.85 -31.87 -31.27
CA LEU A 235 -22.09 -30.83 -32.28
C LEU A 235 -21.41 -31.14 -33.62
N THR A 236 -21.69 -30.34 -34.65
CA THR A 236 -21.06 -30.45 -35.97
C THR A 236 -20.07 -29.30 -36.18
N ASP A 237 -18.77 -29.59 -36.21
CA ASP A 237 -17.69 -28.64 -36.53
C ASP A 237 -18.06 -27.73 -37.74
N PRO A 238 -18.21 -26.41 -37.58
CA PRO A 238 -17.74 -25.56 -36.46
C PRO A 238 -18.85 -25.00 -35.52
N ASP A 239 -20.05 -25.57 -35.49
CA ASP A 239 -21.17 -25.09 -34.66
C ASP A 239 -20.86 -25.20 -33.15
N GLU A 240 -21.01 -24.08 -32.43
CA GLU A 240 -20.77 -24.00 -30.97
C GLU A 240 -22.08 -23.92 -30.15
N PHE A 241 -22.00 -24.34 -28.87
CA PHE A 241 -23.08 -24.20 -27.88
C PHE A 241 -22.53 -23.33 -26.76
N LEU A 242 -23.10 -22.14 -26.59
CA LEU A 242 -22.45 -21.03 -25.88
C LEU A 242 -23.32 -20.49 -24.74
N PHE A 243 -22.68 -20.08 -23.64
CA PHE A 243 -23.25 -19.09 -22.74
C PHE A 243 -22.65 -17.72 -23.04
N ARG A 244 -23.48 -16.68 -23.12
CA ARG A 244 -23.13 -15.31 -23.53
C ARG A 244 -23.67 -14.27 -22.55
N THR A 245 -22.84 -13.31 -22.17
CA THR A 245 -23.25 -12.23 -21.25
C THR A 245 -22.45 -10.93 -21.48
N ARG A 246 -22.79 -9.86 -20.75
CA ARG A 246 -22.12 -8.55 -20.83
C ARG A 246 -20.79 -8.56 -20.09
N ASN A 247 -19.82 -7.77 -20.54
CA ASN A 247 -18.54 -7.59 -19.84
C ASN A 247 -18.71 -7.25 -18.36
N ALA A 248 -19.62 -6.32 -18.04
CA ALA A 248 -19.87 -5.87 -16.67
C ALA A 248 -20.40 -6.96 -15.71
N VAL A 249 -20.99 -8.03 -16.24
CA VAL A 249 -21.42 -9.19 -15.43
C VAL A 249 -20.20 -10.01 -15.00
N LEU A 250 -19.21 -10.17 -15.89
CA LEU A 250 -17.95 -10.88 -15.59
C LEU A 250 -17.00 -10.05 -14.70
N ASP A 251 -17.15 -8.72 -14.69
CA ASP A 251 -16.48 -7.82 -13.74
C ASP A 251 -17.06 -7.92 -12.30
N GLU A 252 -18.26 -8.50 -12.13
CA GLU A 252 -18.94 -8.69 -10.82
C GLU A 252 -19.03 -10.16 -10.38
N LEU A 253 -19.11 -11.10 -11.31
CA LEU A 253 -19.14 -12.55 -11.08
C LEU A 253 -17.93 -13.22 -11.75
N PRO A 254 -16.86 -13.52 -11.00
CA PRO A 254 -15.68 -14.21 -11.53
C PRO A 254 -15.96 -15.70 -11.76
N ILE A 255 -16.45 -16.01 -12.97
CA ILE A 255 -16.67 -17.37 -13.48
C ILE A 255 -15.59 -17.74 -14.52
N TYR A 256 -15.07 -18.96 -14.41
CA TYR A 256 -13.87 -19.41 -15.13
C TYR A 256 -14.09 -20.77 -15.83
N THR A 257 -13.14 -21.17 -16.69
CA THR A 257 -13.09 -22.53 -17.28
C THR A 257 -13.40 -23.61 -16.23
N GLY A 258 -14.35 -24.49 -16.55
CA GLY A 258 -14.74 -25.65 -15.75
C GLY A 258 -15.76 -25.39 -14.65
N CYS A 259 -16.14 -24.14 -14.35
CA CYS A 259 -17.22 -23.88 -13.39
C CYS A 259 -18.56 -24.40 -13.93
N VAL A 260 -19.36 -24.97 -13.03
CA VAL A 260 -20.77 -25.32 -13.25
C VAL A 260 -21.61 -24.11 -12.84
N ILE A 261 -22.41 -23.62 -13.77
CA ILE A 261 -23.32 -22.49 -13.59
C ILE A 261 -24.75 -22.91 -13.95
N THR A 262 -25.73 -22.37 -13.24
CA THR A 262 -27.15 -22.42 -13.60
C THR A 262 -27.59 -21.02 -13.97
N VAL A 263 -28.09 -20.86 -15.19
CA VAL A 263 -28.42 -19.56 -15.79
C VAL A 263 -29.88 -19.52 -16.21
N ASN A 264 -30.60 -18.46 -15.83
CA ASN A 264 -31.86 -18.09 -16.46
C ASN A 264 -31.55 -17.23 -17.69
N ALA A 265 -31.93 -17.68 -18.88
CA ALA A 265 -31.48 -17.07 -20.13
C ALA A 265 -32.56 -17.10 -21.21
N VAL A 266 -32.38 -16.26 -22.23
CA VAL A 266 -33.10 -16.41 -23.50
C VAL A 266 -32.26 -17.24 -24.48
N VAL A 267 -32.92 -18.17 -25.17
CA VAL A 267 -32.32 -18.97 -26.24
C VAL A 267 -32.24 -18.15 -27.54
N TRP A 268 -31.02 -17.94 -28.01
CA TRP A 268 -30.71 -17.16 -29.21
C TRP A 268 -29.76 -17.95 -30.13
N ARG A 269 -29.50 -17.47 -31.35
CA ARG A 269 -28.43 -18.01 -32.22
C ARG A 269 -27.58 -16.94 -32.89
N PHE A 270 -26.36 -17.30 -33.26
CA PHE A 270 -25.55 -16.58 -34.22
C PHE A 270 -25.31 -17.48 -35.43
N ALA A 271 -26.09 -17.26 -36.49
CA ALA A 271 -26.00 -18.03 -37.72
C ALA A 271 -25.36 -17.23 -38.87
N ASN A 272 -24.56 -17.90 -39.70
CA ASN A 272 -23.94 -17.36 -40.91
C ASN A 272 -23.63 -18.48 -41.93
N ASP A 273 -22.89 -18.19 -42.99
CA ASP A 273 -22.55 -19.17 -44.05
C ASP A 273 -21.72 -20.38 -43.58
N THR A 274 -21.12 -20.36 -42.37
CA THR A 274 -20.28 -21.44 -41.82
C THR A 274 -20.65 -21.94 -40.43
N ASN A 275 -21.39 -21.16 -39.64
CA ASN A 275 -21.72 -21.48 -38.24
C ASN A 275 -23.22 -21.30 -37.97
N ASN A 276 -23.77 -22.08 -37.05
CA ASN A 276 -25.09 -21.92 -36.45
C ASN A 276 -24.99 -22.07 -34.92
N ASP A 277 -24.30 -21.13 -34.28
CA ASP A 277 -23.93 -21.22 -32.86
C ASP A 277 -25.17 -20.88 -32.00
N VAL A 278 -25.61 -21.80 -31.15
CA VAL A 278 -26.78 -21.59 -30.26
C VAL A 278 -26.28 -21.03 -28.92
N GLN A 279 -26.94 -19.98 -28.45
CA GLN A 279 -26.45 -19.10 -27.39
C GLN A 279 -27.52 -18.89 -26.33
N PHE A 280 -27.25 -19.28 -25.09
CA PHE A 280 -28.01 -18.79 -23.94
C PHE A 280 -27.48 -17.40 -23.57
N THR A 281 -28.34 -16.39 -23.66
CA THR A 281 -27.96 -15.01 -23.29
C THR A 281 -28.68 -14.56 -22.02
N SER A 282 -27.92 -14.04 -21.07
CA SER A 282 -28.41 -13.28 -19.90
C SER A 282 -27.61 -11.99 -19.76
N TYR A 283 -28.26 -10.94 -19.24
CA TYR A 283 -27.70 -9.60 -19.15
C TYR A 283 -27.28 -9.19 -17.74
N ASP A 284 -27.78 -9.82 -16.67
CA ASP A 284 -27.60 -9.35 -15.29
C ASP A 284 -27.14 -10.46 -14.33
N THR A 285 -26.39 -10.07 -13.30
CA THR A 285 -25.77 -10.99 -12.33
C THR A 285 -26.77 -11.79 -11.51
N SER A 286 -28.03 -11.34 -11.40
CA SER A 286 -29.11 -12.04 -10.68
C SER A 286 -29.62 -13.31 -11.37
N ASP A 287 -29.37 -13.48 -12.67
CA ASP A 287 -29.81 -14.65 -13.43
C ASP A 287 -28.85 -15.84 -13.30
N ILE A 288 -27.63 -15.60 -12.80
CA ILE A 288 -26.50 -16.54 -12.85
C ILE A 288 -26.20 -17.04 -11.44
N THR A 289 -26.42 -18.33 -11.22
CA THR A 289 -25.98 -19.04 -10.02
C THR A 289 -24.71 -19.82 -10.33
N VAL A 290 -23.65 -19.64 -9.53
CA VAL A 290 -22.43 -20.47 -9.61
C VAL A 290 -22.61 -21.66 -8.67
N ASP A 291 -22.88 -22.84 -9.23
CA ASP A 291 -23.16 -24.05 -8.45
C ASP A 291 -21.87 -24.67 -7.88
N SER A 292 -20.77 -24.61 -8.64
CA SER A 292 -19.42 -24.97 -8.18
C SER A 292 -18.35 -24.53 -9.18
N CYS A 293 -17.13 -24.29 -8.70
CA CYS A 293 -15.93 -24.24 -9.54
C CYS A 293 -14.98 -25.40 -9.17
N PRO A 294 -14.26 -26.01 -10.14
CA PRO A 294 -13.58 -27.28 -9.96
C PRO A 294 -12.20 -27.16 -9.28
N GLU A 295 -11.66 -25.94 -9.21
CA GLU A 295 -10.41 -25.62 -8.55
C GLU A 295 -10.65 -24.62 -7.43
N ALA A 296 -9.95 -24.81 -6.32
CA ALA A 296 -9.94 -23.87 -5.20
C ALA A 296 -8.69 -22.95 -5.30
N PRO A 297 -8.68 -21.78 -4.64
CA PRO A 297 -7.57 -20.83 -4.72
C PRO A 297 -6.23 -21.44 -4.31
N ALA A 298 -5.16 -21.15 -5.07
CA ALA A 298 -3.82 -21.63 -4.80
C ALA A 298 -2.88 -20.47 -4.42
N VAL A 299 -1.97 -20.72 -3.47
CA VAL A 299 -0.89 -19.78 -3.14
C VAL A 299 0.22 -19.96 -4.18
N THR A 300 0.50 -18.92 -4.96
CA THR A 300 1.48 -18.96 -6.06
C THR A 300 2.85 -18.43 -5.65
N GLY A 301 2.93 -17.59 -4.60
CA GLY A 301 4.18 -17.00 -4.15
C GLY A 301 4.07 -16.29 -2.80
N ALA A 302 5.23 -15.93 -2.26
CA ALA A 302 5.36 -14.99 -1.15
C ALA A 302 6.71 -14.25 -1.23
N MET A 303 6.77 -13.02 -0.73
CA MET A 303 8.01 -12.23 -0.70
C MET A 303 7.99 -11.20 0.43
N ALA A 304 9.07 -11.10 1.20
CA ALA A 304 9.27 -10.00 2.15
C ALA A 304 9.58 -8.69 1.38
N THR A 305 8.78 -7.65 1.60
CA THR A 305 8.86 -6.34 0.92
C THR A 305 9.35 -5.21 1.83
N ALA A 306 9.35 -5.43 3.14
CA ALA A 306 10.02 -4.64 4.16
C ALA A 306 10.41 -5.57 5.33
N PRO A 307 11.22 -5.13 6.33
CA PRO A 307 11.65 -5.98 7.44
C PRO A 307 10.52 -6.80 8.09
N ASN A 308 9.37 -6.19 8.36
CA ASN A 308 8.19 -6.83 8.94
C ASN A 308 6.97 -6.90 8.00
N THR A 309 7.16 -6.79 6.68
CA THR A 309 6.05 -6.81 5.70
C THR A 309 6.28 -7.85 4.63
N ILE A 310 5.26 -8.68 4.39
CA ILE A 310 5.27 -9.78 3.43
C ILE A 310 4.08 -9.61 2.49
N VAL A 311 4.26 -9.85 1.20
CA VAL A 311 3.17 -10.02 0.23
C VAL A 311 3.04 -11.50 -0.09
N ILE A 312 1.81 -12.00 -0.18
CA ILE A 312 1.47 -13.36 -0.58
C ILE A 312 0.65 -13.26 -1.88
N ASP A 313 1.08 -13.97 -2.91
CA ASP A 313 0.44 -14.04 -4.22
C ASP A 313 -0.46 -15.26 -4.32
N PHE A 314 -1.63 -15.10 -4.94
CA PHE A 314 -2.62 -16.14 -5.22
C PHE A 314 -2.83 -16.26 -6.73
N ASP A 315 -3.48 -17.35 -7.18
CA ASP A 315 -3.74 -17.60 -8.60
C ASP A 315 -5.01 -16.92 -9.13
N ARG A 316 -5.95 -16.59 -8.23
CA ARG A 316 -7.27 -16.00 -8.52
C ARG A 316 -7.67 -14.97 -7.47
N GLU A 317 -8.83 -14.33 -7.68
CA GLU A 317 -9.35 -13.30 -6.76
C GLU A 317 -9.84 -13.86 -5.43
N LEU A 318 -9.60 -13.11 -4.35
CA LEU A 318 -10.02 -13.44 -3.00
C LEU A 318 -11.15 -12.55 -2.50
N ASP A 319 -12.08 -13.12 -1.73
CA ASP A 319 -13.03 -12.33 -0.96
C ASP A 319 -12.31 -11.62 0.19
N ALA A 320 -12.32 -10.28 0.15
CA ALA A 320 -11.78 -9.45 1.22
C ALA A 320 -12.52 -9.63 2.56
N ALA A 321 -13.78 -10.07 2.57
CA ALA A 321 -14.56 -10.34 3.77
C ALA A 321 -14.18 -11.69 4.44
N SER A 322 -13.55 -12.61 3.72
CA SER A 322 -13.00 -13.86 4.27
C SER A 322 -11.80 -13.62 5.20
N LEU A 323 -11.11 -12.48 5.08
CA LEU A 323 -9.92 -12.16 5.88
C LEU A 323 -10.29 -11.84 7.34
N ALA A 324 -9.84 -12.71 8.24
CA ALA A 324 -10.13 -12.63 9.67
C ALA A 324 -9.40 -11.47 10.36
N ALA A 325 -10.10 -10.79 11.28
CA ALA A 325 -9.53 -9.73 12.11
C ALA A 325 -8.42 -10.21 13.07
N ASP A 326 -8.33 -11.53 13.32
CA ASP A 326 -7.15 -12.19 13.89
C ASP A 326 -6.49 -13.05 12.80
N PRO A 327 -5.47 -12.53 12.08
CA PRO A 327 -4.85 -13.22 10.97
C PRO A 327 -4.03 -14.43 11.42
N THR A 328 -3.74 -14.62 12.72
CA THR A 328 -2.97 -15.79 13.20
C THR A 328 -3.72 -17.10 13.03
N THR A 329 -5.04 -17.03 12.83
CA THR A 329 -5.90 -18.18 12.51
C THR A 329 -5.83 -18.60 11.04
N GLN A 330 -5.37 -17.71 10.15
CA GLN A 330 -5.37 -17.89 8.69
C GLN A 330 -3.99 -17.90 8.05
N PHE A 331 -3.04 -17.14 8.59
CA PHE A 331 -1.69 -16.97 8.05
C PHE A 331 -0.67 -17.40 9.11
N THR A 332 -0.24 -18.65 8.98
CA THR A 332 0.73 -19.26 9.90
C THR A 332 2.11 -19.31 9.26
N PHE A 333 3.16 -19.06 10.06
CA PHE A 333 4.54 -18.99 9.61
C PHE A 333 5.44 -19.89 10.44
N ASP A 334 6.50 -20.39 9.84
CA ASP A 334 7.58 -21.05 10.56
C ASP A 334 8.56 -20.06 11.22
N ASN A 335 9.62 -20.58 11.84
CA ASN A 335 10.73 -19.84 12.45
C ASN A 335 10.36 -18.76 13.50
N GLY A 336 9.10 -18.71 13.94
CA GLY A 336 8.62 -17.85 15.03
C GLY A 336 8.03 -16.51 14.60
N LEU A 337 7.81 -16.27 13.30
CA LEU A 337 7.03 -15.11 12.86
C LEU A 337 5.55 -15.27 13.25
N VAL A 338 4.88 -14.15 13.51
CA VAL A 338 3.45 -14.10 13.83
C VAL A 338 2.82 -12.95 13.04
N ALA A 339 1.69 -13.23 12.37
CA ALA A 339 0.90 -12.22 11.68
C ALA A 339 0.26 -11.24 12.69
N MET A 340 0.40 -9.94 12.44
CA MET A 340 -0.23 -8.86 13.21
C MET A 340 -1.45 -8.29 12.48
N SER A 341 -1.40 -8.22 11.15
CA SER A 341 -2.52 -7.82 10.29
C SER A 341 -2.42 -8.51 8.94
N ALA A 342 -3.56 -8.88 8.35
CA ALA A 342 -3.68 -9.28 6.95
C ALA A 342 -4.63 -8.30 6.22
N THR A 343 -4.28 -7.89 5.00
CA THR A 343 -5.09 -6.97 4.19
C THR A 343 -4.92 -7.31 2.71
N LEU A 344 -6.03 -7.45 1.99
CA LEU A 344 -6.03 -7.57 0.52
C LEU A 344 -5.43 -6.27 -0.07
N SER A 345 -4.32 -6.39 -0.79
CA SER A 345 -3.57 -5.26 -1.38
C SER A 345 -3.73 -5.17 -2.89
N SER A 346 -4.12 -6.27 -3.54
CA SER A 346 -4.82 -6.29 -4.83
C SER A 346 -5.72 -7.52 -4.89
N ALA A 347 -6.60 -7.58 -5.89
CA ALA A 347 -7.36 -8.75 -6.34
C ALA A 347 -6.80 -10.13 -5.89
N THR A 348 -5.54 -10.40 -6.22
CA THR A 348 -4.87 -11.69 -6.00
C THR A 348 -3.69 -11.62 -5.02
N GLN A 349 -3.59 -10.56 -4.19
CA GLN A 349 -2.48 -10.37 -3.25
C GLN A 349 -2.93 -9.97 -1.85
N VAL A 350 -2.40 -10.65 -0.84
CA VAL A 350 -2.58 -10.29 0.57
C VAL A 350 -1.25 -9.77 1.13
N THR A 351 -1.27 -8.54 1.64
CA THR A 351 -0.16 -8.01 2.45
C THR A 351 -0.34 -8.41 3.91
N ILE A 352 0.68 -9.04 4.47
CA ILE A 352 0.81 -9.37 5.89
C ILE A 352 1.83 -8.42 6.53
N VAL A 353 1.53 -7.93 7.73
CA VAL A 353 2.53 -7.29 8.60
C VAL A 353 2.77 -8.20 9.81
N THR A 354 4.04 -8.43 10.17
CA THR A 354 4.44 -9.31 11.28
C THR A 354 4.74 -8.54 12.58
N THR A 355 4.66 -9.24 13.72
CA THR A 355 4.97 -8.67 15.04
C THR A 355 6.46 -8.40 15.29
N THR A 356 7.33 -8.98 14.46
CA THR A 356 8.79 -8.86 14.49
C THR A 356 9.32 -8.79 13.07
N ASP A 357 10.49 -8.21 12.89
CA ASP A 357 11.22 -8.27 11.62
C ASP A 357 11.58 -9.70 11.23
N THR A 358 11.68 -9.92 9.92
CA THR A 358 12.25 -11.10 9.28
C THR A 358 13.78 -11.04 9.33
N THR A 359 14.42 -12.19 9.49
CA THR A 359 15.89 -12.29 9.57
C THR A 359 16.46 -12.51 8.17
N GLU A 360 17.38 -11.66 7.74
CA GLU A 360 18.12 -11.83 6.48
C GLU A 360 18.79 -13.22 6.40
N THR A 361 18.82 -13.83 5.21
CA THR A 361 19.24 -15.22 4.93
C THR A 361 18.41 -16.34 5.56
N THR A 362 17.36 -16.02 6.34
CA THR A 362 16.41 -17.04 6.80
C THR A 362 15.30 -17.20 5.76
N THR A 363 15.20 -18.40 5.17
CA THR A 363 14.03 -18.79 4.39
C THR A 363 12.90 -19.17 5.33
N TYR A 364 11.73 -18.58 5.12
CA TYR A 364 10.50 -18.79 5.84
C TYR A 364 9.48 -19.53 4.96
N THR A 365 8.55 -20.24 5.59
CA THR A 365 7.38 -20.85 4.95
C THR A 365 6.12 -20.22 5.52
N VAL A 366 5.22 -19.74 4.65
CA VAL A 366 3.84 -19.41 5.02
C VAL A 366 2.91 -20.58 4.70
N THR A 367 1.93 -20.82 5.55
CA THR A 367 0.80 -21.74 5.32
C THR A 367 -0.51 -20.98 5.55
N VAL A 368 -1.35 -20.96 4.52
CA VAL A 368 -2.65 -20.29 4.49
C VAL A 368 -3.78 -21.29 4.83
N ALA A 369 -4.79 -20.85 5.56
CA ALA A 369 -5.95 -21.68 5.91
C ALA A 369 -7.01 -21.70 4.80
N ASP A 370 -7.77 -22.80 4.76
CA ASP A 370 -8.99 -23.01 3.95
C ASP A 370 -10.15 -22.06 4.29
N THR A 371 -10.01 -21.24 5.33
CA THR A 371 -10.98 -20.19 5.69
C THR A 371 -10.70 -18.84 5.03
N VAL A 372 -9.62 -18.71 4.26
CA VAL A 372 -9.47 -17.66 3.23
C VAL A 372 -10.13 -18.20 1.96
N THR A 373 -11.03 -17.43 1.35
CA THR A 373 -11.83 -17.89 0.19
C THR A 373 -11.73 -16.95 -1.00
N ASP A 374 -12.07 -17.46 -2.18
CA ASP A 374 -12.46 -16.63 -3.32
C ASP A 374 -13.88 -16.05 -3.17
N LEU A 375 -14.27 -15.25 -4.17
CA LEU A 375 -15.58 -14.60 -4.27
C LEU A 375 -16.74 -15.59 -4.51
N VAL A 376 -16.47 -16.86 -4.84
CA VAL A 376 -17.49 -17.93 -4.88
C VAL A 376 -17.51 -18.79 -3.60
N GLY A 377 -16.70 -18.42 -2.59
CA GLY A 377 -16.68 -19.07 -1.28
C GLY A 377 -15.83 -20.34 -1.20
N SER A 378 -15.02 -20.64 -2.22
CA SER A 378 -14.10 -21.78 -2.22
C SER A 378 -12.85 -21.45 -1.41
N GLY A 379 -12.56 -22.28 -0.40
CA GLY A 379 -11.40 -22.12 0.48
C GLY A 379 -10.08 -22.56 -0.14
N VAL A 380 -8.97 -21.87 0.14
CA VAL A 380 -7.62 -22.14 -0.39
C VAL A 380 -7.26 -23.65 -0.34
N ASP A 381 -6.77 -24.21 -1.46
CA ASP A 381 -6.47 -25.63 -1.59
C ASP A 381 -5.36 -26.08 -0.63
N SER A 382 -5.71 -26.99 0.27
CA SER A 382 -4.81 -27.71 1.18
C SER A 382 -3.57 -28.38 0.56
N ALA A 383 -3.54 -28.63 -0.76
CA ALA A 383 -2.37 -29.14 -1.47
C ALA A 383 -1.47 -28.03 -2.09
N ALA A 384 -1.98 -26.80 -2.17
CA ALA A 384 -1.31 -25.62 -2.75
C ALA A 384 -1.32 -24.39 -1.82
N ASN A 385 -1.54 -24.57 -0.51
CA ASN A 385 -1.71 -23.49 0.46
C ASN A 385 -0.39 -22.97 1.09
N THR A 386 0.77 -23.20 0.46
CA THR A 386 2.08 -22.83 1.02
C THR A 386 2.99 -22.15 0.02
N ALA A 387 3.77 -21.17 0.50
CA ALA A 387 4.87 -20.56 -0.24
C ALA A 387 6.09 -20.36 0.65
N MET A 388 7.28 -20.35 0.03
CA MET A 388 8.54 -20.03 0.69
C MET A 388 9.00 -18.63 0.28
N PHE A 389 9.57 -17.87 1.21
CA PHE A 389 10.16 -16.56 0.97
C PHE A 389 11.41 -16.35 1.84
N ASP A 390 12.39 -15.62 1.34
CA ASP A 390 13.54 -15.21 2.16
C ASP A 390 13.23 -13.93 2.95
N GLY A 391 13.76 -13.83 4.16
CA GLY A 391 13.67 -12.63 4.99
C GLY A 391 14.29 -11.40 4.33
N PHE A 392 13.72 -10.23 4.61
CA PHE A 392 14.05 -8.99 3.90
C PHE A 392 15.54 -8.62 4.06
N PRO A 393 16.27 -8.31 2.97
CA PRO A 393 17.69 -7.99 3.04
C PRO A 393 17.91 -6.62 3.69
N VAL A 394 18.62 -6.61 4.82
CA VAL A 394 18.92 -5.42 5.63
C VAL A 394 20.41 -5.12 5.58
N SER A 395 20.83 -4.38 4.57
CA SER A 395 22.25 -4.07 4.37
C SER A 395 22.84 -3.17 5.46
N LEU A 396 24.05 -3.51 5.91
CA LEU A 396 24.93 -2.63 6.66
C LEU A 396 25.18 -1.34 5.86
N ALA A 397 24.87 -0.20 6.45
CA ALA A 397 24.96 1.10 5.79
C ALA A 397 25.31 2.20 6.78
N ILE A 398 26.12 3.16 6.33
CA ILE A 398 26.33 4.44 7.03
C ILE A 398 25.44 5.47 6.35
N VAL A 399 24.56 6.10 7.11
CA VAL A 399 23.61 7.12 6.62
C VAL A 399 24.21 8.52 6.72
N GLY A 400 25.01 8.79 7.76
CA GLY A 400 25.69 10.08 7.93
C GLY A 400 26.50 10.17 9.22
N VAL A 401 27.19 11.30 9.39
CA VAL A 401 27.94 11.66 10.60
C VAL A 401 27.53 13.06 11.08
N ASP A 402 27.78 13.37 12.36
CA ASP A 402 27.57 14.72 12.90
C ASP A 402 28.61 15.74 12.41
N TYR A 403 29.87 15.33 12.25
CA TYR A 403 30.96 16.15 11.70
C TYR A 403 31.56 15.55 10.41
N PRO A 404 31.11 15.97 9.21
CA PRO A 404 31.72 15.57 7.93
C PRO A 404 33.16 16.07 7.75
N VAL A 405 33.52 17.17 8.42
CA VAL A 405 34.89 17.66 8.58
C VAL A 405 35.28 17.46 10.06
N ILE A 406 36.12 16.46 10.33
CA ILE A 406 36.43 15.98 11.68
C ILE A 406 37.91 16.20 12.02
N THR A 407 38.20 16.89 13.11
CA THR A 407 39.56 17.04 13.61
C THR A 407 40.06 15.77 14.31
N ARG A 408 41.37 15.55 14.29
CA ARG A 408 42.06 14.67 15.25
C ARG A 408 41.77 15.09 16.68
N SER A 409 41.64 14.11 17.58
CA SER A 409 41.00 14.21 18.90
C SER A 409 39.56 14.75 18.92
N GLY A 410 38.94 15.00 17.76
CA GLY A 410 37.51 15.31 17.69
C GLY A 410 36.65 14.08 17.93
N ARG A 411 35.49 14.29 18.51
CA ARG A 411 34.43 13.29 18.68
C ARG A 411 33.61 13.16 17.40
N LEU A 412 33.24 11.94 17.02
CA LEU A 412 32.44 11.69 15.82
C LEU A 412 31.30 10.70 16.10
N VAL A 413 30.06 11.12 15.89
CA VAL A 413 28.88 10.24 15.89
C VAL A 413 28.59 9.79 14.48
N VAL A 414 28.53 8.48 14.30
CA VAL A 414 28.12 7.83 13.06
C VAL A 414 26.69 7.32 13.22
N THR A 415 25.86 7.58 12.22
CA THR A 415 24.48 7.10 12.14
C THR A 415 24.31 6.17 10.94
N GLY A 416 23.49 5.13 11.08
CA GLY A 416 23.34 4.12 10.04
C GLY A 416 22.43 2.96 10.42
N ASN A 417 22.68 1.80 9.80
CA ASN A 417 21.87 0.59 9.92
C ASN A 417 22.78 -0.61 10.24
N GLN A 418 22.29 -1.58 11.01
CA GLN A 418 22.95 -2.88 11.27
C GLN A 418 24.31 -2.79 11.97
N PHE A 419 24.49 -1.81 12.86
CA PHE A 419 25.73 -1.65 13.65
C PHE A 419 25.87 -2.66 14.81
N SER A 420 24.86 -3.47 15.12
CA SER A 420 24.93 -4.54 16.13
C SER A 420 25.39 -5.87 15.51
N GLY A 421 26.55 -6.36 15.95
CA GLY A 421 27.06 -7.69 15.61
C GLY A 421 27.94 -8.28 16.72
N THR A 422 28.47 -9.48 16.49
CA THR A 422 29.39 -10.17 17.41
C THR A 422 30.76 -9.51 17.43
N THR A 423 31.20 -9.05 16.26
CA THR A 423 32.45 -8.33 16.00
C THR A 423 32.11 -7.04 15.29
N VAL A 424 32.44 -5.90 15.87
CA VAL A 424 32.34 -4.59 15.22
C VAL A 424 33.72 -3.96 15.24
N THR A 425 34.20 -3.49 14.09
CA THR A 425 35.46 -2.74 13.99
C THR A 425 35.24 -1.45 13.21
N VAL A 426 35.91 -0.39 13.63
CA VAL A 426 35.77 0.96 13.05
C VAL A 426 37.16 1.47 12.68
N SER A 427 37.30 2.03 11.49
CA SER A 427 38.55 2.65 11.04
C SER A 427 38.28 3.88 10.19
N VAL A 428 39.21 4.84 10.21
CA VAL A 428 39.20 6.03 9.34
C VAL A 428 40.55 6.08 8.63
N GLY A 429 40.54 6.14 7.30
CA GLY A 429 41.79 6.16 6.51
C GLY A 429 42.67 4.91 6.66
N GLY A 430 42.11 3.80 7.18
CA GLY A 430 42.84 2.58 7.53
C GLY A 430 43.46 2.57 8.94
N VAL A 431 43.31 3.64 9.73
CA VAL A 431 43.66 3.69 11.15
C VAL A 431 42.45 3.23 11.97
N ALA A 432 42.63 2.20 12.79
CA ALA A 432 41.57 1.67 13.66
C ALA A 432 41.25 2.67 14.78
N GLN A 433 39.97 2.92 15.01
CA GLN A 433 39.48 3.92 15.96
C GLN A 433 38.93 3.25 17.24
N VAL A 434 39.02 3.95 18.36
CA VAL A 434 38.35 3.53 19.61
C VAL A 434 36.91 4.03 19.57
N ALA A 435 35.97 3.11 19.33
CA ALA A 435 34.56 3.43 19.14
C ALA A 435 33.66 2.62 20.09
N THR A 436 32.54 3.23 20.47
CA THR A 436 31.43 2.60 21.22
C THR A 436 30.28 2.32 20.26
N VAL A 437 29.70 1.12 20.33
CA VAL A 437 28.44 0.81 19.66
C VAL A 437 27.30 1.20 20.59
N ASP A 438 26.65 2.32 20.32
CA ASP A 438 25.60 2.88 21.17
C ASP A 438 24.25 2.20 20.90
N SER A 439 24.00 1.79 19.65
CA SER A 439 22.80 1.05 19.23
C SER A 439 23.01 0.33 17.89
N ASN A 440 21.98 -0.34 17.36
CA ASN A 440 22.01 -0.88 15.99
C ASN A 440 22.06 0.21 14.89
N THR A 441 21.92 1.49 15.26
CA THR A 441 21.88 2.62 14.33
C THR A 441 22.84 3.76 14.67
N GLN A 442 23.64 3.62 15.75
CA GLN A 442 24.57 4.65 16.21
C GLN A 442 25.88 4.07 16.76
N ILE A 443 27.00 4.68 16.36
CA ILE A 443 28.35 4.43 16.88
C ILE A 443 29.00 5.78 17.21
N THR A 444 29.66 5.89 18.36
CA THR A 444 30.44 7.07 18.76
C THR A 444 31.93 6.73 18.81
N ILE A 445 32.74 7.43 18.01
CA ILE A 445 34.19 7.56 18.23
C ILE A 445 34.37 8.72 19.22
N SER A 446 34.94 8.44 20.40
CA SER A 446 35.12 9.47 21.44
C SER A 446 36.16 10.52 21.03
N ASP A 447 37.30 10.05 20.52
CA ASP A 447 38.45 10.84 20.12
C ASP A 447 39.02 10.21 18.84
N LEU A 448 39.11 10.96 17.74
CA LEU A 448 39.72 10.47 16.49
C LEU A 448 41.25 10.36 16.64
N ASP A 449 41.82 9.19 16.34
CA ASP A 449 43.24 8.89 16.57
C ASP A 449 44.19 9.83 15.79
N ASP A 450 45.20 10.38 16.47
CA ASP A 450 46.18 11.34 15.91
C ASP A 450 47.00 10.82 14.73
N THR A 451 47.11 9.50 14.56
CA THR A 451 47.80 8.91 13.40
C THR A 451 46.91 8.83 12.17
N THR A 452 45.60 9.09 12.29
CA THR A 452 44.65 9.15 11.16
C THR A 452 45.16 10.17 10.13
N PRO A 453 45.39 9.78 8.86
CA PRO A 453 45.94 10.71 7.87
C PRO A 453 44.93 11.79 7.49
N LEU A 454 45.42 13.00 7.20
CA LEU A 454 44.60 14.17 6.84
C LEU A 454 44.06 14.13 5.41
N GLY A 455 43.04 14.93 5.13
CA GLY A 455 42.35 15.02 3.84
C GLY A 455 41.10 14.15 3.77
N VAL A 456 40.63 13.84 2.55
CA VAL A 456 39.42 13.02 2.34
C VAL A 456 39.69 11.54 2.55
N GLN A 457 39.10 10.99 3.61
CA GLN A 457 39.32 9.63 4.10
C GLN A 457 38.03 8.81 4.10
N ASN A 458 38.16 7.50 3.94
CA ASN A 458 37.04 6.58 4.18
C ASN A 458 36.96 6.26 5.68
N LEU A 459 35.89 6.68 6.33
CA LEU A 459 35.34 5.97 7.48
C LEU A 459 34.84 4.60 7.00
N THR A 460 35.19 3.54 7.71
CA THR A 460 34.78 2.16 7.44
C THR A 460 34.31 1.52 8.73
N ILE A 461 33.10 0.98 8.71
CA ILE A 461 32.53 0.14 9.77
C ILE A 461 32.41 -1.28 9.20
N ASP A 462 33.02 -2.25 9.86
CA ASP A 462 32.88 -3.68 9.58
C ASP A 462 32.12 -4.34 10.72
N VAL A 463 31.05 -5.09 10.38
CA VAL A 463 30.19 -5.85 11.30
C VAL A 463 30.18 -7.30 10.83
N ASP A 464 30.79 -8.19 11.62
CA ASP A 464 30.96 -9.62 11.35
C ASP A 464 31.46 -9.98 9.93
N GLY A 465 32.26 -9.11 9.31
CA GLY A 465 32.84 -9.29 7.97
C GLY A 465 32.05 -8.68 6.81
N MET A 466 30.93 -8.01 7.09
CA MET A 466 30.28 -7.09 6.16
C MET A 466 30.82 -5.68 6.42
N ALA A 467 31.12 -4.89 5.38
CA ALA A 467 31.70 -3.56 5.55
C ALA A 467 30.92 -2.46 4.79
N ALA A 468 30.66 -1.35 5.47
CA ALA A 468 30.12 -0.12 4.88
C ALA A 468 31.12 1.04 5.04
N THR A 469 31.11 1.96 4.08
CA THR A 469 32.03 3.10 4.04
C THR A 469 31.31 4.44 3.88
N PHE A 470 31.93 5.50 4.40
CA PHE A 470 31.46 6.88 4.30
C PHE A 470 32.67 7.81 4.14
N GLY A 471 32.52 8.89 3.37
CA GLY A 471 33.59 9.87 3.17
C GLY A 471 33.58 10.94 4.26
N VAL A 472 34.70 11.11 4.97
CA VAL A 472 34.92 12.20 5.94
C VAL A 472 36.21 12.95 5.59
N THR A 473 36.27 14.25 5.86
CA THR A 473 37.51 15.01 5.73
C THR A 473 38.17 15.11 7.10
N VAL A 474 39.38 14.56 7.24
CA VAL A 474 40.14 14.58 8.48
C VAL A 474 41.08 15.78 8.49
N ILE A 475 41.00 16.60 9.54
CA ILE A 475 41.83 17.80 9.74
C ILE A 475 42.66 17.70 11.03
N ASP A 476 43.62 18.60 11.20
CA ASP A 476 44.30 18.82 12.48
C ASP A 476 44.09 20.29 12.84
N LEU A 477 43.07 20.56 13.67
CA LEU A 477 42.64 21.93 13.95
C LEU A 477 43.45 22.53 15.11
N LEU A 478 44.12 23.64 14.82
CA LEU A 478 45.12 24.31 15.66
C LEU A 478 44.88 25.82 15.64
N ILE A 479 45.16 26.51 16.75
CA ILE A 479 45.42 27.96 16.73
C ILE A 479 46.82 28.14 16.12
N ASN A 480 46.91 28.92 15.05
CA ASN A 480 48.16 29.17 14.32
C ASN A 480 48.83 30.49 14.72
N GLU A 481 48.05 31.56 14.92
CA GLU A 481 48.55 32.89 15.26
C GLU A 481 47.50 33.67 16.07
N ILE A 482 47.93 34.51 17.03
CA ILE A 482 47.06 35.48 17.72
C ILE A 482 47.81 36.80 17.94
N ASP A 483 47.13 37.91 17.60
CA ASP A 483 47.62 39.29 17.71
C ASP A 483 46.64 40.11 18.58
N PRO A 484 46.94 40.28 19.89
CA PRO A 484 46.04 40.96 20.84
C PRO A 484 46.29 42.48 21.00
N ASP A 485 47.54 42.96 20.88
CA ASP A 485 47.95 44.32 21.29
C ASP A 485 48.59 45.10 20.13
N GLN A 486 48.08 46.29 19.81
CA GLN A 486 48.69 47.17 18.80
C GLN A 486 48.90 48.62 19.25
N ASP A 487 49.76 49.33 18.52
CA ASP A 487 50.22 50.68 18.85
C ASP A 487 49.03 51.69 18.95
N MET A 488 48.72 52.11 20.19
CA MET A 488 47.72 53.11 20.62
C MET A 488 46.25 52.69 20.61
N THR A 489 45.76 51.94 19.63
CA THR A 489 44.37 51.47 19.57
C THR A 489 44.28 50.23 18.69
N ASP A 490 43.95 49.13 19.34
CA ASP A 490 43.86 47.79 18.80
C ASP A 490 42.78 47.80 17.71
N THR A 491 43.23 47.57 16.47
CA THR A 491 42.48 47.79 15.21
C THR A 491 42.92 46.82 14.10
N MET A 492 43.80 45.87 14.43
CA MET A 492 44.31 44.82 13.55
C MET A 492 44.29 43.45 14.27
N GLU A 493 43.46 43.30 15.30
CA GLU A 493 43.38 42.09 16.12
C GLU A 493 42.77 40.90 15.37
N PHE A 494 43.35 39.71 15.57
CA PHE A 494 42.84 38.46 15.00
C PHE A 494 43.33 37.22 15.77
N VAL A 495 42.63 36.12 15.54
CA VAL A 495 43.09 34.75 15.76
C VAL A 495 43.05 34.03 14.42
N GLU A 496 44.18 33.47 13.99
CA GLU A 496 44.23 32.56 12.85
C GLU A 496 44.24 31.11 13.32
N VAL A 497 43.48 30.26 12.64
CA VAL A 497 43.48 28.81 12.85
C VAL A 497 44.01 28.09 11.63
N SER A 498 44.71 26.96 11.83
CA SER A 498 45.08 26.03 10.76
C SER A 498 44.30 24.73 10.91
N ALA A 499 43.87 24.17 9.77
CA ALA A 499 43.26 22.83 9.70
C ALA A 499 44.23 21.77 9.13
N GLY A 500 45.41 22.18 8.65
CA GLY A 500 46.34 21.32 7.91
C GLY A 500 45.83 20.81 6.55
N VAL A 501 44.66 21.28 6.09
CA VAL A 501 43.99 20.91 4.84
C VAL A 501 43.38 22.17 4.21
N ASP A 502 43.50 22.30 2.89
CA ASP A 502 42.98 23.42 2.12
C ASP A 502 41.49 23.27 1.75
N ASN A 503 40.79 24.39 1.56
CA ASN A 503 39.41 24.44 1.09
C ASN A 503 38.39 23.66 1.96
N VAL A 504 38.59 23.58 3.29
CA VAL A 504 37.64 22.93 4.23
C VAL A 504 36.80 23.94 5.00
N ASP A 505 35.51 23.65 5.14
CA ASP A 505 34.56 24.42 5.95
C ASP A 505 34.71 24.02 7.44
N LEU A 506 34.92 25.01 8.32
CA LEU A 506 35.11 24.80 9.76
C LEU A 506 33.84 25.11 10.59
N SER A 507 32.68 25.22 9.96
CA SER A 507 31.37 25.34 10.62
C SER A 507 31.16 24.29 11.72
N GLY A 508 30.71 24.72 12.89
CA GLY A 508 30.44 23.85 14.05
C GLY A 508 31.61 23.66 15.01
N TYR A 509 32.80 24.15 14.68
CA TYR A 509 33.84 24.44 15.66
C TYR A 509 33.70 25.88 16.13
N THR A 510 33.92 26.16 17.41
CA THR A 510 33.78 27.49 18.01
C THR A 510 35.12 27.98 18.54
N LEU A 511 35.54 29.18 18.13
CA LEU A 511 36.60 29.95 18.78
C LEU A 511 36.01 30.67 20.01
N VAL A 512 36.66 30.55 21.17
CA VAL A 512 36.27 31.20 22.42
C VAL A 512 37.44 32.03 22.97
N LEU A 513 37.15 33.25 23.44
CA LEU A 513 38.10 34.10 24.14
C LEU A 513 37.73 34.19 25.63
N TRP A 514 38.71 33.99 26.52
CA TRP A 514 38.54 33.87 27.98
C TRP A 514 39.27 34.98 28.73
N ASN A 515 38.64 35.50 29.78
CA ASN A 515 39.20 36.52 30.64
C ASN A 515 39.69 35.93 31.98
N GLY A 516 40.98 36.07 32.29
CA GLY A 516 41.63 35.52 33.48
C GLY A 516 41.25 36.23 34.78
N SER A 517 40.76 37.47 34.71
CA SER A 517 40.21 38.17 35.89
C SER A 517 38.89 37.56 36.39
N GLY A 518 38.28 36.64 35.62
CA GLY A 518 37.02 35.99 35.95
C GLY A 518 36.92 34.48 35.72
N ASP A 519 37.93 33.84 35.10
CA ASP A 519 37.84 32.44 34.60
C ASP A 519 36.64 32.23 33.65
N THR A 520 36.29 33.22 32.82
CA THR A 520 35.05 33.21 32.01
C THR A 520 35.23 33.70 30.59
N SER A 521 34.46 33.15 29.65
CA SER A 521 34.40 33.61 28.26
C SER A 521 33.89 35.05 28.18
N TYR A 522 34.48 35.87 27.32
CA TYR A 522 33.95 37.19 26.98
C TYR A 522 33.37 37.26 25.55
N GLN A 523 33.96 36.52 24.61
CA GLN A 523 33.47 36.35 23.23
C GLN A 523 33.52 34.88 22.82
N ALA A 524 32.65 34.50 21.88
CA ALA A 524 32.70 33.21 21.19
C ALA A 524 32.10 33.34 19.78
N TRP A 525 32.69 32.67 18.79
CA TRP A 525 32.27 32.71 17.39
C TRP A 525 32.40 31.32 16.73
N ASP A 526 31.38 30.95 15.95
CA ASP A 526 31.44 29.78 15.07
C ASP A 526 32.48 30.03 13.96
N LEU A 527 33.33 29.04 13.69
CA LEU A 527 34.38 29.07 12.67
C LEU A 527 33.85 28.85 11.24
N ALA A 528 32.56 29.13 11.01
CA ALA A 528 31.83 28.98 9.75
C ALA A 528 32.39 29.80 8.57
N GLY A 529 33.54 29.36 8.07
CA GLY A 529 34.33 29.88 6.97
C GLY A 529 35.19 28.75 6.38
N VAL A 530 35.79 29.00 5.21
CA VAL A 530 36.50 27.98 4.43
C VAL A 530 37.98 28.28 4.39
N THR A 531 38.83 27.29 4.70
CA THR A 531 40.30 27.49 4.74
C THR A 531 40.89 27.81 3.37
N ASP A 532 41.97 28.58 3.39
CA ASP A 532 42.71 29.02 2.22
C ASP A 532 43.57 27.90 1.57
N ALA A 533 44.40 28.26 0.58
CA ALA A 533 45.30 27.34 -0.10
C ALA A 533 46.50 26.86 0.74
N ASN A 534 46.74 27.43 1.92
CA ASN A 534 47.70 26.96 2.92
C ASN A 534 47.01 26.13 4.04
N GLY A 535 45.67 26.08 4.06
CA GLY A 535 44.89 25.45 5.12
C GLY A 535 44.69 26.33 6.36
N LEU A 536 44.75 27.66 6.20
CA LEU A 536 44.57 28.67 7.24
C LEU A 536 43.18 29.32 7.14
N LEU A 537 42.67 29.87 8.24
CA LEU A 537 41.45 30.68 8.30
C LEU A 537 41.66 31.82 9.32
N VAL A 538 41.53 33.08 8.90
CA VAL A 538 41.69 34.25 9.78
C VAL A 538 40.34 34.69 10.34
N VAL A 539 40.23 34.74 11.67
CA VAL A 539 39.07 35.24 12.42
C VAL A 539 39.45 36.55 13.08
N GLY A 540 38.82 37.66 12.71
CA GLY A 540 39.24 38.96 13.25
C GLY A 540 38.53 40.17 12.66
N VAL A 541 39.16 41.34 12.83
CA VAL A 541 38.63 42.59 12.27
C VAL A 541 38.79 42.65 10.74
N ALA A 542 37.90 43.36 10.06
CA ALA A 542 37.96 43.52 8.59
C ALA A 542 39.26 44.20 8.08
N ALA A 543 40.04 44.84 8.97
CA ALA A 543 41.28 45.52 8.62
C ALA A 543 42.44 44.57 8.29
N VAL A 544 42.50 43.36 8.88
CA VAL A 544 43.50 42.35 8.52
C VAL A 544 43.14 41.55 7.26
N GLY A 545 41.92 41.73 6.75
CA GLY A 545 41.38 40.93 5.63
C GLY A 545 40.83 39.57 6.06
N ALA A 546 40.37 39.45 7.31
CA ALA A 546 39.84 38.21 7.89
C ALA A 546 38.76 37.53 7.04
N ASP A 547 38.82 36.20 6.96
CA ASP A 547 37.83 35.35 6.29
C ASP A 547 36.51 35.32 7.10
N VAL A 548 36.62 35.24 8.43
CA VAL A 548 35.51 35.35 9.38
C VAL A 548 35.60 36.71 10.08
N VAL A 549 34.90 37.69 9.52
CA VAL A 549 34.86 39.06 10.05
C VAL A 549 33.96 39.14 11.28
N VAL A 550 34.55 39.43 12.44
CA VAL A 550 33.87 39.57 13.74
C VAL A 550 33.78 41.02 14.21
N THR A 551 33.19 41.25 15.39
CA THR A 551 33.00 42.61 15.97
C THR A 551 33.21 42.59 17.49
N PRO A 552 33.70 43.67 18.13
CA PRO A 552 33.93 45.02 17.59
C PRO A 552 35.06 45.12 16.56
N ASP A 553 35.13 46.24 15.84
CA ASP A 553 36.17 46.57 14.85
C ASP A 553 37.44 47.20 15.46
N SER A 554 37.51 47.21 16.80
CA SER A 554 38.66 47.60 17.62
C SER A 554 38.44 47.15 19.06
N ASN A 555 39.51 46.76 19.77
CA ASN A 555 39.45 46.21 21.14
C ASN A 555 38.56 44.94 21.14
N LEU A 556 38.79 44.07 20.16
CA LEU A 556 38.13 42.80 19.90
C LEU A 556 38.59 41.70 20.88
N ILE A 557 39.90 41.65 21.10
CA ILE A 557 40.62 40.81 22.06
C ILE A 557 40.92 41.70 23.29
N GLN A 558 41.29 41.10 24.41
CA GLN A 558 41.61 41.80 25.65
C GLN A 558 43.09 41.63 25.98
N ASN A 559 43.77 42.71 26.35
CA ASN A 559 45.17 42.67 26.80
C ASN A 559 45.24 42.36 28.30
N GLY A 560 45.99 41.31 28.65
CA GLY A 560 46.15 40.80 30.01
C GLY A 560 46.30 39.28 30.03
N ASP A 561 46.26 38.70 31.25
CA ASP A 561 46.40 37.25 31.56
C ASP A 561 45.23 36.37 31.01
N ASP A 562 44.93 36.50 29.72
CA ASP A 562 43.73 36.02 29.03
C ASP A 562 44.07 34.87 28.04
N ALA A 563 43.05 34.26 27.41
CA ALA A 563 43.25 33.08 26.57
C ALA A 563 42.33 33.00 25.34
N ALA A 564 42.73 32.18 24.37
CA ALA A 564 41.92 31.76 23.23
C ALA A 564 41.91 30.23 23.10
N SER A 565 40.78 29.63 22.76
CA SER A 565 40.66 28.18 22.52
C SER A 565 39.67 27.83 21.41
N ILE A 566 39.84 26.65 20.83
CA ILE A 566 38.93 26.05 19.84
C ILE A 566 38.19 24.89 20.49
N HIS A 567 36.86 24.87 20.37
CA HIS A 567 36.00 23.81 20.90
C HIS A 567 35.11 23.19 19.80
N GLN A 568 34.96 21.87 19.82
CA GLN A 568 33.97 21.14 19.02
C GLN A 568 32.59 21.16 19.70
N VAL A 569 32.03 22.36 19.87
CA VAL A 569 30.70 22.62 20.43
C VAL A 569 30.04 23.75 19.63
N PRO A 570 28.71 23.78 19.51
CA PRO A 570 28.03 24.93 18.92
C PRO A 570 28.20 26.16 19.83
N VAL A 571 28.34 27.35 19.22
CA VAL A 571 28.57 28.62 19.93
C VAL A 571 27.48 28.96 20.98
N THR A 572 26.30 28.35 20.88
CA THR A 572 25.22 28.46 21.86
C THR A 572 25.53 27.89 23.24
N ASP A 573 26.52 26.99 23.32
CA ASP A 573 26.83 26.24 24.55
C ASP A 573 27.96 26.94 25.35
N VAL A 574 28.64 27.91 24.74
CA VAL A 574 29.70 28.76 25.31
C VAL A 574 29.38 30.26 25.24
N PRO A 575 28.17 30.72 25.67
CA PRO A 575 27.83 32.14 25.67
C PRO A 575 28.76 32.96 26.58
N SER A 576 28.86 34.27 26.33
CA SER A 576 29.64 35.20 27.16
C SER A 576 29.24 35.10 28.64
N GLY A 577 30.23 34.89 29.51
CA GLY A 577 30.06 34.60 30.94
C GLY A 577 30.04 33.11 31.31
N THR A 578 30.24 32.19 30.36
CA THR A 578 30.48 30.76 30.66
C THR A 578 31.84 30.59 31.32
N ALA A 579 31.92 29.75 32.37
CA ALA A 579 33.17 29.44 33.06
C ALA A 579 34.10 28.59 32.18
N VAL A 580 35.42 28.76 32.33
CA VAL A 580 36.44 28.02 31.58
C VAL A 580 36.25 26.50 31.71
N THR A 581 36.43 25.78 30.60
CA THR A 581 36.13 24.35 30.50
C THR A 581 37.04 23.65 29.48
N ASP A 582 37.24 22.35 29.70
CA ASP A 582 37.86 21.38 28.79
C ASP A 582 36.84 20.69 27.86
N ALA A 583 35.54 20.97 28.01
CA ALA A 583 34.47 20.32 27.25
C ALA A 583 34.60 20.56 25.74
N GLY A 584 34.90 19.49 24.99
CA GLY A 584 35.10 19.53 23.53
C GLY A 584 36.35 20.33 23.11
N LEU A 585 37.29 20.61 24.02
CA LEU A 585 38.49 21.40 23.74
C LEU A 585 39.41 20.68 22.73
N ILE A 586 39.80 21.40 21.68
CA ILE A 586 40.67 20.90 20.61
C ILE A 586 42.10 21.47 20.71
N ASP A 587 42.21 22.80 20.85
CA ASP A 587 43.50 23.50 21.00
C ASP A 587 43.31 24.82 21.77
N ALA A 588 44.38 25.34 22.38
CA ALA A 588 44.35 26.56 23.19
C ALA A 588 45.71 27.27 23.29
N VAL A 589 45.66 28.58 23.55
CA VAL A 589 46.78 29.44 23.90
C VAL A 589 46.36 30.40 25.03
N VAL A 590 47.25 30.63 25.99
CA VAL A 590 47.11 31.66 27.05
C VAL A 590 48.25 32.66 26.83
N TYR A 591 47.97 33.95 26.94
CA TYR A 591 48.89 35.04 26.54
C TYR A 591 49.12 36.08 27.66
N ASP A 592 49.95 37.12 27.41
CA ASP A 592 50.62 37.95 28.43
C ASP A 592 51.31 37.07 29.50
N SER A 593 50.67 36.87 30.64
CA SER A 593 51.21 36.11 31.77
C SER A 593 50.24 35.02 32.24
N ALA A 594 50.78 33.99 32.89
CA ALA A 594 50.04 32.76 33.15
C ALA A 594 49.03 32.89 34.31
N ASP A 595 47.76 33.04 33.99
CA ASP A 595 46.69 32.79 34.96
C ASP A 595 46.60 31.29 35.33
N ALA A 596 46.37 31.03 36.62
CA ALA A 596 46.38 29.69 37.17
C ALA A 596 45.07 28.90 36.98
N GLY A 597 43.95 29.55 36.66
CA GLY A 597 42.66 28.92 36.35
C GLY A 597 42.57 28.57 34.87
N LEU A 598 42.83 29.53 33.99
CA LEU A 598 42.87 29.33 32.53
C LEU A 598 43.91 28.29 32.13
N SER A 599 45.19 28.47 32.50
CA SER A 599 46.27 27.55 32.09
C SER A 599 46.15 26.15 32.72
N MET A 600 45.50 26.00 33.89
CA MET A 600 45.19 24.66 34.42
C MET A 600 44.09 23.96 33.64
N THR A 601 43.06 24.70 33.22
CA THR A 601 41.87 24.12 32.58
C THR A 601 42.10 23.82 31.11
N LEU A 602 42.71 24.76 30.38
CA LEU A 602 42.95 24.65 28.95
C LEU A 602 44.24 23.90 28.61
N LEU A 603 45.28 23.97 29.46
CA LEU A 603 46.63 23.46 29.16
C LEU A 603 47.17 22.49 30.23
N GLY A 604 46.36 22.11 31.22
CA GLY A 604 46.73 21.18 32.29
C GLY A 604 47.87 21.64 33.21
N SER A 605 48.26 22.92 33.15
CA SER A 605 49.50 23.43 33.76
C SER A 605 49.39 24.90 34.17
N ALA A 606 49.37 25.17 35.50
CA ALA A 606 49.19 26.49 36.11
C ALA A 606 50.26 27.57 35.81
N THR A 607 51.18 27.33 34.87
CA THR A 607 52.24 28.27 34.47
C THR A 607 52.47 28.24 32.95
N ALA A 608 51.45 27.90 32.16
CA ALA A 608 51.51 27.77 30.72
C ALA A 608 50.86 28.98 30.03
N ALA A 609 51.68 29.94 29.60
CA ALA A 609 51.30 31.08 28.76
C ALA A 609 52.50 31.54 27.92
N VAL A 610 52.27 32.41 26.93
CA VAL A 610 53.32 33.07 26.13
C VAL A 610 53.11 34.59 26.10
N ASP A 611 54.16 35.31 26.51
CA ASP A 611 54.26 36.77 26.54
C ASP A 611 54.53 37.31 25.12
N GLU A 612 53.59 38.02 24.50
CA GLU A 612 53.74 38.67 23.18
C GLU A 612 54.81 39.77 23.17
N ALA A 613 54.98 40.48 24.29
CA ALA A 613 56.06 41.45 24.45
C ALA A 613 57.46 40.82 24.62
N SER A 614 57.58 39.49 24.70
CA SER A 614 58.86 38.76 24.69
C SER A 614 59.57 38.75 23.32
N GLY A 615 58.89 39.23 22.28
CA GLY A 615 59.36 39.32 20.90
C GLY A 615 60.56 40.27 20.66
N ALA A 616 61.01 40.32 19.41
CA ALA A 616 62.19 41.10 19.00
C ALA A 616 61.84 42.52 18.50
N LEU A 617 60.60 42.74 18.10
CA LEU A 617 59.98 44.02 17.76
C LEU A 617 59.11 44.53 18.93
N GLY A 618 58.52 43.60 19.70
CA GLY A 618 57.61 43.86 20.82
C GLY A 618 56.15 43.75 20.41
N SER A 619 55.25 43.70 21.41
CA SER A 619 53.82 43.38 21.27
C SER A 619 53.15 44.05 20.05
N SER A 620 53.30 45.37 19.89
CA SER A 620 52.67 46.12 18.79
C SER A 620 53.17 45.82 17.36
N LEU A 621 54.04 44.82 17.18
CA LEU A 621 54.59 44.34 15.90
C LEU A 621 54.90 42.82 15.85
N ASP A 622 54.82 42.09 16.96
CA ASP A 622 55.03 40.64 17.05
C ASP A 622 53.77 39.95 17.62
N SER A 623 53.22 38.98 16.89
CA SER A 623 52.12 38.12 17.35
C SER A 623 52.64 36.87 18.06
N ILE A 624 51.76 36.17 18.77
CA ILE A 624 52.05 34.84 19.31
C ILE A 624 51.71 33.82 18.23
N SER A 625 52.72 33.40 17.45
CA SER A 625 52.54 32.45 16.35
C SER A 625 53.14 31.08 16.67
N ARG A 626 52.48 30.02 16.17
CA ARG A 626 52.83 28.61 16.37
C ARG A 626 54.01 28.20 15.49
N CYS A 627 54.95 27.44 16.05
CA CYS A 627 56.15 26.95 15.35
C CYS A 627 56.32 25.41 15.37
N ASP A 628 55.28 24.66 15.73
CA ASP A 628 55.16 23.22 15.49
C ASP A 628 53.73 22.84 15.02
N GLY A 629 53.40 21.54 14.99
CA GLY A 629 52.04 21.05 14.71
C GLY A 629 51.49 20.15 15.81
N ILE A 630 51.61 20.54 17.09
CA ILE A 630 51.19 19.73 18.26
C ILE A 630 50.10 20.49 19.05
N ARG A 631 48.87 19.97 19.02
CA ARG A 631 47.74 20.53 19.81
C ARG A 631 48.07 20.57 21.31
N LEU A 632 47.58 21.61 21.98
CA LEU A 632 47.79 21.93 23.40
C LEU A 632 49.25 22.06 23.86
N ASN A 633 50.22 22.13 22.93
CA ASN A 633 51.62 22.41 23.24
C ASN A 633 51.89 23.92 23.31
N ILE A 634 51.78 24.54 24.49
CA ILE A 634 52.10 25.96 24.67
C ILE A 634 53.54 26.32 24.25
N ALA A 635 54.48 25.37 24.36
CA ALA A 635 55.88 25.58 23.98
C ALA A 635 56.12 25.55 22.46
N ALA A 636 55.06 25.36 21.66
CA ALA A 636 55.08 25.56 20.22
C ALA A 636 55.10 27.05 19.84
N PHE A 637 54.48 27.91 20.65
CA PHE A 637 54.24 29.31 20.34
C PHE A 637 55.44 30.20 20.68
N GLN A 638 55.66 31.23 19.87
CA GLN A 638 56.73 32.23 20.03
C GLN A 638 56.22 33.61 19.60
N ALA A 639 56.68 34.66 20.27
CA ALA A 639 56.44 36.04 19.85
C ALA A 639 57.31 36.38 18.62
N VAL A 640 56.70 36.52 17.44
CA VAL A 640 57.38 36.72 16.13
C VAL A 640 56.57 37.65 15.21
N PRO A 641 57.15 38.22 14.13
CA PRO A 641 56.47 39.26 13.35
C PRO A 641 55.20 38.77 12.63
N VAL A 642 54.13 39.57 12.71
CA VAL A 642 52.76 39.22 12.31
C VAL A 642 52.62 38.71 10.85
N THR A 643 51.79 37.67 10.65
CA THR A 643 51.63 36.92 9.39
C THR A 643 50.20 36.51 8.99
N PRO A 644 49.12 37.31 9.21
CA PRO A 644 47.76 36.90 8.84
C PRO A 644 47.63 36.47 7.37
N GLY A 645 47.12 35.27 7.15
CA GLY A 645 46.96 34.62 5.85
C GLY A 645 48.26 34.06 5.24
N LEU A 646 49.34 33.92 6.01
CA LEU A 646 50.67 33.52 5.54
C LEU A 646 51.41 32.60 6.54
N PRO A 647 52.36 31.76 6.08
CA PRO A 647 53.14 30.91 6.99
C PRO A 647 54.05 31.70 7.96
N ASN A 648 53.91 31.42 9.24
CA ASN A 648 54.58 32.06 10.39
C ASN A 648 56.10 32.18 10.23
N VAL A 649 56.67 33.34 10.63
CA VAL A 649 58.12 33.62 10.53
C VAL A 649 58.91 33.05 11.73
N CYS A 650 58.84 31.74 11.91
CA CYS A 650 59.50 31.04 13.00
C CYS A 650 61.04 31.13 12.95
N PRO A 651 61.71 31.46 14.09
CA PRO A 651 63.16 31.41 14.21
C PRO A 651 63.75 30.04 13.88
N ALA A 652 64.97 30.03 13.32
CA ALA A 652 65.71 28.80 13.10
C ALA A 652 66.24 28.22 14.42
N LEU A 653 65.72 27.02 14.75
CA LEU A 653 66.14 26.13 15.86
C LEU A 653 67.64 25.74 15.82
#